data_AF-A0A7W3D7Z3-F1
#
_entry.id   AF-A0A7W3D7Z3-F1
#
_cell.length_a   1.000
_cell.length_b   1.000
_cell.length_c   1.000
_cell.angle_alpha   90.00
_cell.angle_beta   90.00
_cell.angle_gamma   90.00
#
_symmetry.space_group_name_H-M   'P 1'
#
loop_
_entity.id
_entity.type
_entity.pdbx_description
1 polymer ?
#
loop_
_entity_poly.entity_id
_entity_poly.type
_entity_poly.pdbx_seq_one_letter_code
_entity_poly.pdbx_strand_id
1 'polypeptide(L)'
;MSLQGLRFTLEVDGLAETATAVVSFTLYQSLSTPFLLRVDIASDRSGLTAVSFLEKNATLTIWQGNTPLRYLHGIITGMETGENNDWQMNYTLTLSPPLWRAGLRQNFRIFQQQDIQAISSTLLTENGVTDWVPSFYESHPAREFCVQYGETDLAFLTRLWAEEGIFYFDWLHPTGPEQKLVLCDDVAGVSTLGAMPFNPGTREVSRECISEFRYEATVSPSSVQSQDYTFKVPDWPGYYGHKADSLNGQLSQYEIFDYPGRFKDESHGQNFTRYKTEGWRNGAETAACVSNSPKLWPGKRFTLTGHPSPTLNREWQVTGCVLKGEQPQAQHGSQGEGTTLSNAFDVIPADRTWRTSPLSKPSVDGPQSAVVTGPAGEEIFCDEYGRVRLKFLWDRYQDGTENSSCWIRVSQAWAGAGFGNLAIPRVGQEVIVDFLNGDPDQPIVMGRTYHEDNRSPGDLPGTKTQMTIRSKTYKGGGFNELRFEDATDNEQVYIHAQKNMDTEVLNSRTTDVKVDHTETIGNNQSITIGLGQTVKVGKENAGGHDQTITVAHDRSITVRNDQTLKVKNDRMMSISHDDGLYVANDRKVTVEGKQAHKTSGDHISLVEGSHSLEVKGDLARKVAGALGIKAREAVVLESSGSITLKVGGSFVVIHPGGVDIMGPKINLNSGGSPGLPVKTQQPTTLKALTDEGDSIPTSGQERGDSGEDARSGNDDQSDDDKKEKYRLCFLLRDDSQKPYILTNYIAFLPEGLLCTGTTDLDGYTEIFYTHKPDDIHIDILLDNNQWEIK
;
A
#
# COMPACT_ATOMS: atom_id res chain seq x y z
N MET A 1 54.67 -44.83 39.21
CA MET A 1 54.58 -43.60 40.05
C MET A 1 53.91 -43.94 41.37
N SER A 2 54.29 -43.27 42.47
CA SER A 2 53.64 -43.43 43.79
C SER A 2 52.14 -43.11 43.72
N LEU A 3 51.29 -43.99 44.26
CA LEU A 3 49.82 -43.87 44.26
C LEU A 3 49.27 -42.88 45.32
N GLN A 4 50.14 -42.21 46.09
CA GLN A 4 49.74 -41.45 47.28
C GLN A 4 49.77 -39.91 47.12
N GLY A 5 50.08 -39.37 45.94
CA GLY A 5 50.24 -37.93 45.70
C GLY A 5 49.37 -37.35 44.58
N LEU A 6 49.54 -36.06 44.31
CA LEU A 6 48.98 -35.36 43.16
C LEU A 6 49.54 -35.96 41.86
N ARG A 7 48.69 -36.28 40.89
CA ARG A 7 49.11 -36.77 39.57
C ARG A 7 48.13 -36.40 38.46
N PHE A 8 48.60 -36.43 37.22
CA PHE A 8 47.82 -36.14 36.02
C PHE A 8 47.87 -37.31 35.04
N THR A 9 46.72 -37.66 34.46
CA THR A 9 46.59 -38.69 33.43
C THR A 9 45.79 -38.16 32.25
N LEU A 10 46.11 -38.62 31.05
CA LEU A 10 45.39 -38.28 29.82
C LEU A 10 44.95 -39.58 29.14
N GLU A 11 43.65 -39.72 28.96
CA GLU A 11 43.05 -40.81 28.18
C GLU A 11 42.73 -40.27 26.79
N VAL A 12 43.08 -41.01 25.73
CA VAL A 12 42.83 -40.62 24.34
C VAL A 12 42.18 -41.79 23.62
N ASP A 13 41.08 -41.52 22.91
CA ASP A 13 40.33 -42.55 22.19
C ASP A 13 41.24 -43.37 21.23
N GLY A 14 41.15 -44.69 21.31
CA GLY A 14 41.94 -45.60 20.47
C GLY A 14 43.44 -45.68 20.82
N LEU A 15 43.89 -45.09 21.92
CA LEU A 15 45.20 -45.35 22.52
C LEU A 15 45.02 -46.09 23.87
N ALA A 16 45.97 -46.94 24.24
CA ALA A 16 45.95 -47.57 25.56
C ALA A 16 46.34 -46.53 26.62
N GLU A 17 45.76 -46.60 27.82
CA GLU A 17 46.04 -45.65 28.92
C GLU A 17 47.54 -45.53 29.26
N THR A 18 48.30 -46.62 29.10
CA THR A 18 49.75 -46.64 29.37
C THR A 18 50.59 -46.10 28.21
N ALA A 19 49.98 -45.69 27.09
CA ALA A 19 50.70 -45.23 25.92
C ALA A 19 51.23 -43.80 26.05
N THR A 20 50.68 -43.01 26.98
CA THR A 20 51.01 -41.58 27.14
C THR A 20 51.12 -41.21 28.61
N ALA A 21 52.18 -40.50 28.98
CA ALA A 21 52.40 -39.96 30.32
C ALA A 21 52.35 -38.43 30.27
N VAL A 22 51.52 -37.80 31.10
CA VAL A 22 51.41 -36.33 31.16
C VAL A 22 52.64 -35.75 31.86
N VAL A 23 53.35 -34.87 31.17
CA VAL A 23 54.52 -34.14 31.69
C VAL A 23 54.10 -32.78 32.23
N SER A 24 53.29 -32.03 31.47
CA SER A 24 52.75 -30.74 31.88
C SER A 24 51.42 -30.48 31.21
N PHE A 25 50.63 -29.55 31.74
CA PHE A 25 49.51 -28.97 31.01
C PHE A 25 49.26 -27.51 31.40
N THR A 26 48.65 -26.76 30.48
CA THR A 26 48.08 -25.45 30.74
C THR A 26 46.67 -25.39 30.15
N LEU A 27 45.69 -25.10 30.99
CA LEU A 27 44.28 -24.94 30.63
C LEU A 27 43.87 -23.48 30.75
N TYR A 28 43.36 -22.92 29.67
CA TYR A 28 42.74 -21.60 29.62
C TYR A 28 41.23 -21.73 29.53
N GLN A 29 40.50 -21.09 30.43
CA GLN A 29 39.04 -21.02 30.42
C GLN A 29 38.56 -19.61 30.72
N SER A 30 37.47 -19.20 30.08
CA SER A 30 36.78 -17.94 30.35
C SER A 30 35.30 -18.11 30.08
N LEU A 31 34.46 -17.35 30.78
CA LEU A 31 33.05 -17.22 30.40
C LEU A 31 32.96 -16.72 28.96
N SER A 32 32.02 -17.30 28.22
CA SER A 32 31.76 -17.00 26.81
C SER A 32 32.97 -17.19 25.88
N THR A 33 33.88 -18.10 26.19
CA THR A 33 34.99 -18.49 25.30
C THR A 33 35.21 -20.00 25.38
N PRO A 34 35.36 -20.73 24.25
CA PRO A 34 35.71 -22.15 24.30
C PRO A 34 37.07 -22.33 24.99
N PHE A 35 37.18 -23.31 25.90
CA PHE A 35 38.47 -23.53 26.56
C PHE A 35 39.55 -23.98 25.58
N LEU A 36 40.80 -23.74 25.98
CA LEU A 36 41.98 -24.24 25.29
C LEU A 36 42.87 -24.97 26.30
N LEU A 37 43.07 -26.26 26.09
CA LEU A 37 43.98 -27.06 26.90
C LEU A 37 45.20 -27.46 26.06
N ARG A 38 46.39 -27.10 26.54
CA ARG A 38 47.65 -27.60 25.99
C ARG A 38 48.21 -28.65 26.95
N VAL A 39 48.49 -29.86 26.47
CA VAL A 39 49.04 -30.96 27.27
C VAL A 39 50.32 -31.45 26.63
N ASP A 40 51.41 -31.46 27.39
CA ASP A 40 52.67 -32.08 26.99
C ASP A 40 52.69 -33.52 27.50
N ILE A 41 52.90 -34.46 26.60
CA ILE A 41 52.94 -35.90 26.90
C ILE A 41 54.25 -36.53 26.44
N ALA A 42 54.71 -37.54 27.18
CA ALA A 42 55.78 -38.45 26.80
C ALA A 42 55.19 -39.84 26.45
N SER A 43 55.71 -40.47 25.40
CA SER A 43 55.22 -41.77 24.91
C SER A 43 56.38 -42.66 24.49
N ASP A 44 56.31 -43.95 24.83
CA ASP A 44 57.26 -44.97 24.34
C ASP A 44 57.05 -45.28 22.85
N ARG A 45 55.94 -44.84 22.27
CA ARG A 45 55.64 -44.97 20.84
C ARG A 45 56.08 -43.71 20.11
N SER A 46 57.12 -43.84 19.29
CA SER A 46 57.64 -42.77 18.42
C SER A 46 56.88 -42.61 17.10
N GLY A 47 56.04 -43.58 16.72
CA GLY A 47 55.27 -43.58 15.48
C GLY A 47 53.88 -42.95 15.56
N LEU A 48 53.54 -42.23 16.63
CA LEU A 48 52.25 -41.54 16.71
C LEU A 48 52.27 -40.32 15.79
N THR A 49 51.21 -40.17 14.99
CA THR A 49 51.07 -39.11 13.98
C THR A 49 49.79 -38.31 14.24
N ALA A 50 49.55 -37.27 13.44
CA ALA A 50 48.30 -36.50 13.50
C ALA A 50 47.04 -37.39 13.42
N VAL A 51 47.05 -38.46 12.62
CA VAL A 51 45.93 -39.43 12.50
C VAL A 51 45.66 -40.17 13.82
N SER A 52 46.68 -40.32 14.65
CA SER A 52 46.54 -40.95 15.97
C SER A 52 45.80 -40.06 16.97
N PHE A 53 45.69 -38.76 16.72
CA PHE A 53 45.25 -37.76 17.71
C PHE A 53 44.11 -36.87 17.24
N LEU A 54 44.21 -36.22 16.07
CA LEU A 54 43.24 -35.20 15.65
C LEU A 54 41.81 -35.74 15.60
N GLU A 55 40.85 -34.94 16.04
CA GLU A 55 39.41 -35.23 16.13
C GLU A 55 39.02 -36.38 17.07
N LYS A 56 39.98 -36.96 17.81
CA LYS A 56 39.69 -37.94 18.85
C LYS A 56 39.32 -37.25 20.16
N ASN A 57 38.43 -37.88 20.93
CA ASN A 57 38.15 -37.39 22.27
C ASN A 57 39.31 -37.74 23.20
N ALA A 58 39.51 -36.87 24.18
CA ALA A 58 40.48 -37.09 25.23
C ALA A 58 40.01 -36.48 26.55
N THR A 59 40.39 -37.15 27.65
CA THR A 59 40.00 -36.76 29.00
C THR A 59 41.25 -36.60 29.86
N LEU A 60 41.53 -35.37 30.28
CA LEU A 60 42.55 -35.06 31.29
C LEU A 60 41.93 -35.24 32.68
N THR A 61 42.58 -36.04 33.53
CA THR A 61 42.14 -36.24 34.92
C THR A 61 43.21 -35.77 35.90
N ILE A 62 42.81 -34.93 36.85
CA ILE A 62 43.63 -34.48 37.97
C ILE A 62 43.28 -35.32 39.19
N TRP A 63 44.27 -35.98 39.78
CA TRP A 63 44.08 -36.91 40.90
C TRP A 63 44.79 -36.43 42.16
N GLN A 64 44.19 -36.70 43.32
CA GLN A 64 44.86 -36.66 44.62
C GLN A 64 44.78 -38.06 45.24
N GLY A 65 45.90 -38.80 45.24
CA GLY A 65 45.90 -40.22 45.58
C GLY A 65 45.01 -41.01 44.61
N ASN A 66 44.01 -41.71 45.14
CA ASN A 66 43.02 -42.45 44.34
C ASN A 66 41.73 -41.65 44.04
N THR A 67 41.64 -40.40 44.51
CA THR A 67 40.44 -39.59 44.33
C THR A 67 40.62 -38.64 43.14
N PRO A 68 39.77 -38.70 42.11
CA PRO A 68 39.77 -37.72 41.03
C PRO A 68 39.25 -36.38 41.57
N LEU A 69 40.04 -35.32 41.39
CA LEU A 69 39.66 -33.96 41.77
C LEU A 69 38.92 -33.23 40.65
N ARG A 70 39.25 -33.54 39.39
CA ARG A 70 38.65 -32.89 38.22
C ARG A 70 38.87 -33.74 36.96
N TYR A 71 37.84 -33.80 36.13
CA TYR A 71 37.88 -34.29 34.76
C TYR A 71 37.74 -33.11 33.81
N LEU A 72 38.45 -33.15 32.70
CA LEU A 72 38.28 -32.21 31.59
C LEU A 72 38.21 -33.01 30.29
N HIS A 73 37.07 -32.90 29.61
CA HIS A 73 36.79 -33.64 28.40
C HIS A 73 36.83 -32.71 27.18
N GLY A 74 37.46 -33.16 26.11
CA GLY A 74 37.55 -32.37 24.88
C GLY A 74 37.96 -33.19 23.67
N ILE A 75 38.02 -32.50 22.54
CA ILE A 75 38.49 -33.04 21.26
C ILE A 75 39.89 -32.54 20.99
N ILE A 76 40.78 -33.39 20.48
CA ILE A 76 42.13 -32.96 20.12
C ILE A 76 42.07 -32.20 18.79
N THR A 77 42.40 -30.91 18.84
CA THR A 77 42.34 -29.96 17.71
C THR A 77 43.71 -29.62 17.14
N GLY A 78 44.79 -29.96 17.87
CA GLY A 78 46.16 -29.72 17.44
C GLY A 78 47.12 -30.76 18.02
N MET A 79 48.19 -31.02 17.29
CA MET A 79 49.27 -31.90 17.72
C MET A 79 50.60 -31.39 17.17
N GLU A 80 51.59 -31.29 18.04
CA GLU A 80 52.98 -31.00 17.70
C GLU A 80 53.84 -32.18 18.12
N THR A 81 54.74 -32.61 17.24
CA THR A 81 55.77 -33.59 17.56
C THR A 81 56.96 -32.89 18.19
N GLY A 82 57.32 -33.27 19.41
CA GLY A 82 58.48 -32.76 20.14
C GLY A 82 59.76 -33.56 19.88
N GLU A 83 60.79 -33.28 20.69
CA GLU A 83 62.06 -34.01 20.65
C GLU A 83 61.97 -35.40 21.31
N ASN A 84 62.80 -36.32 20.85
CA ASN A 84 63.02 -37.62 21.50
C ASN A 84 64.18 -37.49 22.49
N ASN A 85 63.97 -37.87 23.75
CA ASN A 85 65.00 -37.76 24.79
C ASN A 85 65.85 -39.05 24.95
N ASP A 86 66.02 -39.82 23.87
CA ASP A 86 66.63 -41.16 23.83
C ASP A 86 65.81 -42.30 24.48
N TRP A 87 64.84 -41.98 25.34
CA TRP A 87 63.93 -42.96 25.96
C TRP A 87 62.51 -42.89 25.40
N GLN A 88 61.97 -41.69 25.24
CA GLN A 88 60.57 -41.44 24.93
C GLN A 88 60.42 -40.29 23.92
N MET A 89 59.37 -40.38 23.12
CA MET A 89 58.97 -39.34 22.18
C MET A 89 58.02 -38.36 22.88
N ASN A 90 58.28 -37.06 22.75
CA ASN A 90 57.42 -36.02 23.31
C ASN A 90 56.40 -35.52 22.28
N TYR A 91 55.20 -35.17 22.75
CA TYR A 91 54.15 -34.58 21.93
C TYR A 91 53.45 -33.46 22.71
N THR A 92 53.09 -32.37 22.03
CA THR A 92 52.16 -31.36 22.55
C THR A 92 50.80 -31.63 21.92
N LEU A 93 49.75 -31.78 22.72
CA LEU A 93 48.38 -31.89 22.25
C LEU A 93 47.58 -30.65 22.64
N THR A 94 46.79 -30.13 21.70
CA THR A 94 45.82 -29.05 21.95
C THR A 94 44.43 -29.65 21.96
N LEU A 95 43.67 -29.43 23.03
CA LEU A 95 42.29 -29.88 23.18
C LEU A 95 41.36 -28.67 23.32
N SER A 96 40.18 -28.79 22.72
CA SER A 96 39.10 -27.78 22.76
C SER A 96 37.76 -28.47 23.06
N PRO A 97 36.72 -27.75 23.52
CA PRO A 97 35.38 -28.32 23.64
C PRO A 97 34.76 -28.55 22.25
N PRO A 98 33.76 -29.44 22.11
CA PRO A 98 33.05 -29.66 20.86
C PRO A 98 32.52 -28.38 20.18
N LEU A 99 32.10 -27.38 20.98
CA LEU A 99 31.64 -26.07 20.49
C LEU A 99 32.67 -25.35 19.61
N TRP A 100 33.97 -25.60 19.80
CA TRP A 100 35.03 -25.01 18.99
C TRP A 100 34.85 -25.28 17.49
N ARG A 101 34.27 -26.42 17.10
CA ARG A 101 34.01 -26.76 15.69
C ARG A 101 33.10 -25.75 14.99
N ALA A 102 32.20 -25.09 15.73
CA ALA A 102 31.36 -24.03 15.21
C ALA A 102 32.17 -22.82 14.69
N GLY A 103 33.44 -22.68 15.12
CA GLY A 103 34.36 -21.66 14.60
C GLY A 103 34.96 -21.99 13.24
N LEU A 104 34.82 -23.23 12.75
CA LEU A 104 35.38 -23.67 11.47
C LEU A 104 34.40 -23.54 10.30
N ARG A 105 33.11 -23.29 10.58
CA ARG A 105 32.05 -23.19 9.57
C ARG A 105 31.51 -21.76 9.52
N GLN A 106 31.49 -21.19 8.32
CA GLN A 106 30.96 -19.86 8.02
C GLN A 106 29.75 -19.96 7.09
N ASN A 107 28.74 -19.12 7.30
CA ASN A 107 27.45 -19.26 6.63
C ASN A 107 26.73 -17.93 6.36
N PHE A 108 25.74 -18.01 5.46
CA PHE A 108 24.68 -17.04 5.31
C PHE A 108 23.35 -17.76 5.53
N ARG A 109 22.58 -17.34 6.54
CA ARG A 109 21.35 -18.05 6.92
C ARG A 109 20.35 -17.13 7.59
N ILE A 110 19.08 -17.39 7.31
CA ILE A 110 17.94 -16.68 7.90
C ILE A 110 17.23 -17.63 8.87
N PHE A 111 16.96 -17.14 10.08
CA PHE A 111 16.10 -17.75 11.08
C PHE A 111 14.85 -16.88 11.24
N GLN A 112 13.67 -17.49 11.19
CA GLN A 112 12.39 -16.78 11.28
C GLN A 112 11.50 -17.41 12.33
N GLN A 113 10.84 -16.57 13.13
CA GLN A 113 9.89 -17.00 14.17
C GLN A 113 10.50 -18.04 15.13
N GLN A 114 11.78 -17.85 15.48
CA GLN A 114 12.52 -18.74 16.37
C GLN A 114 13.09 -17.96 17.54
N ASP A 115 13.00 -18.55 18.73
CA ASP A 115 13.66 -18.04 19.93
C ASP A 115 15.14 -18.43 19.97
N ILE A 116 15.86 -17.89 20.95
CA ILE A 116 17.29 -18.14 21.12
C ILE A 116 17.60 -19.62 21.33
N GLN A 117 16.71 -20.36 21.98
CA GLN A 117 16.90 -21.77 22.28
C GLN A 117 16.80 -22.62 21.00
N ALA A 118 15.83 -22.33 20.13
CA ALA A 118 15.63 -23.01 18.85
C ALA A 118 16.79 -22.74 17.87
N ILE A 119 17.25 -21.49 17.78
CA ILE A 119 18.41 -21.12 16.96
C ILE A 119 19.67 -21.84 17.47
N SER A 120 19.90 -21.80 18.79
CA SER A 120 21.02 -22.49 19.44
C SER A 120 20.97 -23.99 19.19
N SER A 121 19.82 -24.64 19.42
CA SER A 121 19.64 -26.07 19.21
C SER A 121 19.98 -26.49 17.78
N THR A 122 19.55 -25.71 16.78
CA THR A 122 19.82 -25.99 15.37
C THR A 122 21.33 -25.98 15.09
N LEU A 123 22.02 -24.90 15.46
CA LEU A 123 23.44 -24.75 15.16
C LEU A 123 24.34 -25.66 16.01
N LEU A 124 23.99 -25.90 17.28
CA LEU A 124 24.71 -26.82 18.15
C LEU A 124 24.62 -28.26 17.63
N THR A 125 23.42 -28.70 17.23
CA THR A 125 23.22 -30.04 16.63
C THR A 125 24.03 -30.21 15.35
N GLU A 126 23.98 -29.23 14.45
CA GLU A 126 24.74 -29.26 13.20
C GLU A 126 26.26 -29.27 13.39
N ASN A 127 26.76 -28.74 14.51
CA ASN A 127 28.18 -28.75 14.88
C ASN A 127 28.57 -29.92 15.80
N GLY A 128 27.66 -30.86 16.05
CA GLY A 128 27.93 -32.05 16.87
C GLY A 128 28.05 -31.78 18.37
N VAL A 129 27.46 -30.69 18.87
CA VAL A 129 27.35 -30.39 20.29
C VAL A 129 26.00 -30.93 20.79
N THR A 130 26.00 -32.17 21.27
CA THR A 130 24.77 -32.87 21.69
C THR A 130 24.39 -32.61 23.14
N ASP A 131 25.37 -32.36 24.00
CA ASP A 131 25.19 -32.22 25.45
C ASP A 131 25.29 -30.76 25.89
N TRP A 132 24.13 -30.10 25.95
CA TRP A 132 24.02 -28.72 26.40
C TRP A 132 22.75 -28.47 27.22
N VAL A 133 22.75 -27.40 28.02
CA VAL A 133 21.66 -27.04 28.94
C VAL A 133 21.36 -25.54 28.85
N PRO A 134 20.12 -25.14 28.51
CA PRO A 134 19.64 -23.78 28.71
C PRO A 134 19.24 -23.57 30.17
N SER A 135 19.97 -22.72 30.88
CA SER A 135 19.69 -22.28 32.26
C SER A 135 19.21 -20.83 32.24
N PHE A 136 18.02 -20.60 31.70
CA PHE A 136 17.44 -19.27 31.55
C PHE A 136 16.45 -18.95 32.67
N TYR A 137 16.63 -17.80 33.31
CA TYR A 137 15.77 -17.22 34.34
C TYR A 137 14.89 -16.10 33.80
N GLU A 138 15.26 -15.54 32.64
CA GLU A 138 14.53 -14.51 31.92
C GLU A 138 13.84 -15.08 30.68
N SER A 139 12.83 -14.37 30.16
CA SER A 139 12.15 -14.75 28.92
C SER A 139 12.92 -14.22 27.70
N HIS A 140 13.20 -15.12 26.74
CA HIS A 140 13.81 -14.81 25.45
C HIS A 140 12.84 -15.13 24.31
N PRO A 141 11.90 -14.23 23.99
CA PRO A 141 10.85 -14.52 23.02
C PRO A 141 11.39 -14.66 21.58
N ALA A 142 10.56 -15.25 20.71
CA ALA A 142 10.92 -15.52 19.34
C ALA A 142 11.23 -14.24 18.53
N ARG A 143 12.29 -14.29 17.74
CA ARG A 143 12.64 -13.23 16.79
C ARG A 143 11.88 -13.43 15.49
N GLU A 144 11.25 -12.37 14.97
CA GLU A 144 10.56 -12.41 13.67
C GLU A 144 11.55 -12.75 12.55
N PHE A 145 12.75 -12.17 12.60
CA PHE A 145 13.78 -12.29 11.58
C PHE A 145 15.17 -12.12 12.21
N CYS A 146 16.07 -13.08 11.98
CA CYS A 146 17.45 -13.04 12.46
C CYS A 146 18.38 -13.68 11.44
N VAL A 147 19.47 -13.00 11.09
CA VAL A 147 20.37 -13.36 10.00
C VAL A 147 21.77 -13.60 10.54
N GLN A 148 22.30 -14.78 10.22
CA GLN A 148 23.74 -15.06 10.23
C GLN A 148 24.30 -14.56 8.89
N TYR A 149 25.11 -13.51 8.91
CA TYR A 149 25.57 -12.85 7.69
C TYR A 149 27.09 -12.90 7.56
N GLY A 150 27.59 -13.90 6.82
CA GLY A 150 29.01 -14.02 6.51
C GLY A 150 29.91 -14.23 7.72
N GLU A 151 29.36 -14.74 8.83
CA GLU A 151 30.06 -14.98 10.09
C GLU A 151 30.10 -16.49 10.41
N THR A 152 31.07 -16.91 11.24
CA THR A 152 31.14 -18.31 11.68
C THR A 152 29.98 -18.64 12.61
N ASP A 153 29.58 -19.91 12.69
CA ASP A 153 28.48 -20.29 13.60
C ASP A 153 28.81 -19.94 15.05
N LEU A 154 30.08 -20.08 15.46
CA LEU A 154 30.53 -19.69 16.79
C LEU A 154 30.43 -18.17 17.00
N ALA A 155 30.82 -17.36 16.02
CA ALA A 155 30.72 -15.91 16.11
C ALA A 155 29.26 -15.46 16.19
N PHE A 156 28.39 -16.05 15.37
CA PHE A 156 26.95 -15.78 15.39
C PHE A 156 26.31 -16.17 16.72
N LEU A 157 26.54 -17.40 17.20
CA LEU A 157 26.02 -17.85 18.49
C LEU A 157 26.53 -16.98 19.63
N THR A 158 27.83 -16.67 19.66
CA THR A 158 28.43 -15.87 20.74
C THR A 158 27.89 -14.43 20.75
N ARG A 159 27.76 -13.77 19.58
CA ARG A 159 27.17 -12.42 19.55
C ARG A 159 25.69 -12.46 19.91
N LEU A 160 24.95 -13.48 19.45
CA LEU A 160 23.51 -13.57 19.66
C LEU A 160 23.19 -13.87 21.14
N TRP A 161 23.94 -14.78 21.77
CA TRP A 161 23.88 -15.00 23.22
C TRP A 161 24.23 -13.72 23.97
N ALA A 162 25.29 -13.00 23.59
CA ALA A 162 25.64 -11.74 24.23
C ALA A 162 24.54 -10.66 24.08
N GLU A 163 23.88 -10.55 22.91
CA GLU A 163 22.72 -9.66 22.71
C GLU A 163 21.56 -10.00 23.66
N GLU A 164 21.32 -11.29 23.89
CA GLU A 164 20.34 -11.81 24.84
C GLU A 164 20.87 -11.84 26.29
N GLY A 165 22.05 -11.27 26.56
CA GLY A 165 22.70 -11.30 27.87
C GLY A 165 23.26 -12.67 28.28
N ILE A 166 23.04 -13.72 27.52
CA ILE A 166 23.47 -15.08 27.85
C ILE A 166 25.00 -15.18 27.78
N PHE A 167 25.60 -15.73 28.83
CA PHE A 167 26.98 -16.19 28.85
C PHE A 167 27.02 -17.72 28.86
N TYR A 168 28.13 -18.31 28.41
CA TYR A 168 28.28 -19.77 28.40
C TYR A 168 29.54 -20.27 29.06
N PHE A 169 29.50 -21.51 29.55
CA PHE A 169 30.62 -22.21 30.15
C PHE A 169 30.43 -23.73 30.08
N ASP A 170 31.52 -24.48 30.29
CA ASP A 170 31.45 -25.94 30.42
C ASP A 170 31.13 -26.32 31.88
N TRP A 171 29.99 -26.96 32.08
CA TRP A 171 29.68 -27.65 33.33
C TRP A 171 30.38 -29.00 33.35
N LEU A 172 31.11 -29.25 34.45
CA LEU A 172 31.86 -30.49 34.68
C LEU A 172 31.18 -31.27 35.81
N HIS A 173 30.93 -32.56 35.58
CA HIS A 173 30.33 -33.41 36.59
C HIS A 173 31.28 -33.58 37.80
N PRO A 174 30.80 -33.43 39.06
CA PRO A 174 31.68 -33.45 40.23
C PRO A 174 32.45 -34.76 40.46
N THR A 175 31.91 -35.89 39.99
CA THR A 175 32.47 -37.23 40.26
C THR A 175 32.63 -38.09 39.00
N GLY A 176 32.62 -37.50 37.81
CA GLY A 176 32.68 -38.24 36.55
C GLY A 176 33.13 -37.39 35.37
N PRO A 177 33.37 -38.00 34.19
CA PRO A 177 33.91 -37.32 33.02
C PRO A 177 32.85 -36.55 32.20
N GLU A 178 31.58 -36.61 32.59
CA GLU A 178 30.50 -35.90 31.89
C GLU A 178 30.74 -34.39 31.89
N GLN A 179 30.59 -33.80 30.71
CA GLN A 179 30.75 -32.37 30.47
C GLN A 179 29.60 -31.88 29.59
N LYS A 180 29.05 -30.71 29.92
CA LYS A 180 27.94 -30.10 29.19
C LYS A 180 28.19 -28.63 28.95
N LEU A 181 27.82 -28.13 27.78
CA LEU A 181 27.76 -26.69 27.52
C LEU A 181 26.54 -26.10 28.25
N VAL A 182 26.74 -25.12 29.12
CA VAL A 182 25.64 -24.41 29.79
C VAL A 182 25.52 -23.02 29.18
N LEU A 183 24.30 -22.66 28.78
CA LEU A 183 23.91 -21.31 28.40
C LEU A 183 23.16 -20.70 29.58
N CYS A 184 23.64 -19.59 30.14
CA CYS A 184 23.15 -19.04 31.39
C CYS A 184 22.94 -17.53 31.26
N ASP A 185 21.82 -17.03 31.76
CA ASP A 185 21.47 -15.60 31.74
C ASP A 185 21.46 -14.97 33.14
N ASP A 186 21.75 -15.73 34.19
CA ASP A 186 21.79 -15.19 35.55
C ASP A 186 22.84 -15.88 36.43
N VAL A 187 23.43 -15.15 37.36
CA VAL A 187 24.37 -15.68 38.34
C VAL A 187 23.76 -16.80 39.21
N ALA A 188 22.43 -16.84 39.38
CA ALA A 188 21.73 -17.92 40.07
C ALA A 188 21.91 -19.30 39.40
N GLY A 189 22.16 -19.35 38.09
CA GLY A 189 22.46 -20.60 37.37
C GLY A 189 23.88 -21.13 37.60
N VAL A 190 24.73 -20.38 38.31
CA VAL A 190 26.13 -20.73 38.57
C VAL A 190 26.27 -21.48 39.89
N SER A 191 26.94 -22.64 39.87
CA SER A 191 27.05 -23.51 41.05
C SER A 191 28.01 -22.97 42.13
N THR A 192 27.67 -23.15 43.41
CA THR A 192 28.55 -22.73 44.53
C THR A 192 29.53 -23.82 44.97
N LEU A 193 30.78 -23.43 45.26
CA LEU A 193 31.83 -24.25 45.85
C LEU A 193 31.85 -24.16 47.39
N GLY A 194 31.10 -23.22 47.98
CA GLY A 194 31.13 -22.92 49.41
C GLY A 194 32.31 -22.02 49.81
N ALA A 195 32.77 -22.16 51.05
CA ALA A 195 33.79 -21.29 51.64
C ALA A 195 35.21 -21.65 51.17
N MET A 196 35.96 -20.65 50.70
CA MET A 196 37.38 -20.76 50.36
C MET A 196 38.21 -19.87 51.29
N PRO A 197 39.14 -20.44 52.07
CA PRO A 197 39.98 -19.65 52.97
C PRO A 197 41.10 -18.92 52.22
N PHE A 198 41.34 -17.67 52.59
CA PHE A 198 42.53 -16.93 52.20
C PHE A 198 43.71 -17.30 53.10
N ASN A 199 44.81 -17.76 52.50
CA ASN A 199 46.03 -18.11 53.21
C ASN A 199 47.27 -17.68 52.40
N PRO A 200 47.88 -16.53 52.72
CA PRO A 200 49.07 -16.05 52.02
C PRO A 200 50.36 -16.79 52.42
N GLY A 201 50.29 -17.74 53.36
CA GLY A 201 51.46 -18.50 53.83
C GLY A 201 51.86 -19.62 52.87
N THR A 202 53.15 -19.68 52.50
CA THR A 202 53.72 -20.62 51.53
C THR A 202 54.23 -21.95 52.11
N ARG A 203 54.02 -22.23 53.41
CA ARG A 203 54.44 -23.50 54.04
C ARG A 203 53.35 -24.56 53.87
N GLU A 204 53.75 -25.77 53.45
CA GLU A 204 52.93 -26.98 53.21
C GLU A 204 51.45 -26.82 53.56
N VAL A 205 50.69 -26.29 52.61
CA VAL A 205 49.24 -26.15 52.78
C VAL A 205 48.60 -27.46 52.33
N SER A 206 48.23 -28.30 53.30
CA SER A 206 47.52 -29.57 53.05
C SER A 206 46.05 -29.38 52.65
N ARG A 207 45.54 -28.14 52.69
CA ARG A 207 44.14 -27.79 52.36
C ARG A 207 44.08 -26.83 51.16
N GLU A 208 42.98 -26.90 50.42
CA GLU A 208 42.68 -25.97 49.34
C GLU A 208 42.50 -24.55 49.90
N CYS A 209 43.20 -23.56 49.33
CA CYS A 209 43.13 -22.16 49.76
C CYS A 209 43.42 -21.20 48.60
N ILE A 210 43.08 -19.93 48.80
CA ILE A 210 43.48 -18.82 47.93
C ILE A 210 44.70 -18.17 48.56
N SER A 211 45.83 -18.19 47.85
CA SER A 211 47.11 -17.65 48.34
C SER A 211 47.32 -16.18 47.97
N GLU A 212 46.78 -15.74 46.83
CA GLU A 212 46.77 -14.34 46.40
C GLU A 212 45.37 -13.91 46.03
N PHE A 213 44.98 -12.69 46.42
CA PHE A 213 43.71 -12.07 46.09
C PHE A 213 43.95 -10.58 45.83
N ARG A 214 43.92 -10.17 44.57
CA ARG A 214 44.22 -8.80 44.12
C ARG A 214 42.95 -8.14 43.61
N TYR A 215 42.29 -7.38 44.47
CA TYR A 215 41.10 -6.62 44.13
C TYR A 215 41.44 -5.43 43.21
N GLU A 216 40.62 -5.22 42.19
CA GLU A 216 40.70 -4.10 41.25
C GLU A 216 39.32 -3.48 41.02
N ALA A 217 39.28 -2.16 40.93
CA ALA A 217 38.09 -1.42 40.52
C ALA A 217 38.48 -0.29 39.56
N THR A 218 37.73 -0.13 38.48
CA THR A 218 38.03 0.82 37.41
C THR A 218 36.81 1.67 37.07
N VAL A 219 37.05 2.90 36.60
CA VAL A 219 35.98 3.76 36.08
C VAL A 219 35.46 3.16 34.78
N SER A 220 34.14 3.05 34.66
CA SER A 220 33.45 2.40 33.53
C SER A 220 32.14 3.15 33.21
N PRO A 221 31.49 2.90 32.06
CA PRO A 221 30.19 3.51 31.74
C PRO A 221 29.19 3.38 32.90
N SER A 222 28.55 4.48 33.25
CA SER A 222 27.65 4.62 34.40
C SER A 222 26.19 4.29 34.08
N SER A 223 25.82 4.42 32.82
CA SER A 223 24.48 4.10 32.31
C SER A 223 24.50 3.91 30.79
N VAL A 224 23.50 3.20 30.28
CA VAL A 224 23.19 3.13 28.85
C VAL A 224 21.79 3.68 28.63
N GLN A 225 21.63 4.52 27.62
CA GLN A 225 20.35 4.91 27.03
C GLN A 225 20.27 4.29 25.63
N SER A 226 19.24 3.52 25.35
CA SER A 226 19.04 2.88 24.06
C SER A 226 17.73 3.31 23.43
N GLN A 227 17.75 3.61 22.14
CA GLN A 227 16.58 4.03 21.37
C GLN A 227 16.42 3.23 20.09
N ASP A 228 15.18 2.91 19.73
CA ASP A 228 14.84 2.29 18.44
C ASP A 228 13.52 2.86 17.89
N TYR A 229 13.22 2.56 16.63
CA TYR A 229 12.04 3.00 15.91
C TYR A 229 11.25 1.80 15.33
N THR A 230 9.93 1.86 15.43
CA THR A 230 9.02 0.94 14.73
C THR A 230 7.99 1.70 13.92
N PHE A 231 7.89 1.38 12.64
CA PHE A 231 6.92 2.05 11.76
C PHE A 231 5.46 1.65 12.06
N LYS A 232 5.25 0.55 12.80
CA LYS A 232 3.91 0.11 13.21
C LYS A 232 3.31 1.04 14.28
N VAL A 233 4.15 1.68 15.08
CA VAL A 233 3.77 2.62 16.14
C VAL A 233 4.77 3.78 16.16
N PRO A 234 4.71 4.70 15.18
CA PRO A 234 5.76 5.70 14.96
C PRO A 234 5.90 6.71 16.12
N ASP A 235 4.85 6.92 16.91
CA ASP A 235 4.86 7.81 18.07
C ASP A 235 5.34 7.12 19.35
N TRP A 236 5.57 5.80 19.33
CA TRP A 236 6.15 5.10 20.48
C TRP A 236 7.60 5.58 20.67
N PRO A 237 7.97 6.14 21.84
CA PRO A 237 9.30 6.72 22.02
C PRO A 237 10.45 5.72 21.84
N GLY A 238 10.18 4.44 22.12
CA GLY A 238 11.15 3.36 21.99
C GLY A 238 12.45 3.63 22.74
N TYR A 239 12.37 4.29 23.90
CA TYR A 239 13.52 4.83 24.63
C TYR A 239 13.62 4.18 26.01
N TYR A 240 14.74 3.51 26.28
CA TYR A 240 14.99 2.79 27.52
C TYR A 240 16.35 3.14 28.10
N GLY A 241 16.41 3.26 29.43
CA GLY A 241 17.62 3.62 30.16
C GLY A 241 17.89 2.65 31.29
N HIS A 242 19.16 2.28 31.48
CA HIS A 242 19.59 1.48 32.62
C HIS A 242 20.80 2.11 33.30
N LYS A 243 20.71 2.33 34.61
CA LYS A 243 21.80 2.83 35.46
C LYS A 243 22.51 1.66 36.10
N ALA A 244 23.82 1.75 36.23
CA ALA A 244 24.59 0.73 36.92
C ALA A 244 24.32 0.72 38.44
N ASP A 245 24.24 -0.47 39.04
CA ASP A 245 23.90 -0.64 40.46
C ASP A 245 25.05 -0.26 41.42
N SER A 246 26.31 -0.51 41.03
CA SER A 246 27.49 -0.15 41.83
C SER A 246 28.47 0.69 41.03
N LEU A 247 28.69 1.92 41.51
CA LEU A 247 29.58 2.92 40.90
C LEU A 247 30.95 3.02 41.59
N ASN A 248 31.15 2.39 42.76
CA ASN A 248 32.41 2.46 43.53
C ASN A 248 32.96 3.89 43.71
N GLY A 249 32.06 4.87 43.90
CA GLY A 249 32.41 6.28 44.07
C GLY A 249 32.70 7.06 42.77
N GLN A 250 32.56 6.43 41.60
CA GLN A 250 32.70 7.13 40.31
C GLN A 250 31.54 8.10 40.05
N LEU A 251 31.77 9.06 39.15
CA LEU A 251 30.73 9.98 38.67
C LEU A 251 29.69 9.26 37.80
N SER A 252 28.43 9.71 37.86
CA SER A 252 27.31 9.15 37.08
C SER A 252 27.14 9.78 35.70
N GLN A 253 28.14 10.51 35.19
CA GLN A 253 28.04 11.28 33.94
C GLN A 253 28.51 10.50 32.69
N TYR A 254 29.12 9.34 32.87
CA TYR A 254 29.68 8.54 31.78
C TYR A 254 28.57 7.70 31.13
N GLU A 255 27.68 8.35 30.39
CA GLU A 255 26.56 7.71 29.70
C GLU A 255 26.98 7.22 28.30
N ILE A 256 26.46 6.06 27.89
CA ILE A 256 26.47 5.61 26.50
C ILE A 256 25.08 5.79 25.91
N PHE A 257 24.98 6.45 24.77
CA PHE A 257 23.78 6.51 23.96
C PHE A 257 23.89 5.53 22.78
N ASP A 258 22.89 4.66 22.62
CA ASP A 258 22.89 3.55 21.67
C ASP A 258 21.69 3.64 20.73
N TYR A 259 21.96 3.63 19.41
CA TYR A 259 20.95 3.62 18.36
C TYR A 259 21.50 2.93 17.10
N PRO A 260 20.75 2.01 16.46
CA PRO A 260 19.46 1.48 16.90
C PRO A 260 19.61 0.45 18.03
N GLY A 261 18.63 0.44 18.95
CA GLY A 261 18.61 -0.45 20.12
C GLY A 261 18.30 -1.93 19.83
N ARG A 262 17.79 -2.23 18.63
CA ARG A 262 17.40 -3.56 18.11
C ARG A 262 16.22 -4.20 18.83
N PHE A 263 15.25 -3.40 19.27
CA PHE A 263 14.03 -3.88 19.91
C PHE A 263 12.79 -3.24 19.28
N LYS A 264 11.66 -3.94 19.34
CA LYS A 264 10.36 -3.45 18.83
C LYS A 264 9.25 -3.52 19.87
N ASP A 265 9.61 -3.85 21.12
CA ASP A 265 8.74 -3.94 22.28
C ASP A 265 9.48 -3.52 23.55
N GLU A 266 8.73 -3.31 24.62
CA GLU A 266 9.24 -2.82 25.90
C GLU A 266 10.13 -3.83 26.63
N SER A 267 9.82 -5.11 26.56
CA SER A 267 10.55 -6.15 27.30
C SER A 267 11.99 -6.27 26.79
N HIS A 268 12.18 -6.37 25.47
CA HIS A 268 13.51 -6.35 24.87
C HIS A 268 14.21 -5.02 25.08
N GLY A 269 13.48 -3.90 25.01
CA GLY A 269 14.05 -2.57 25.24
C GLY A 269 14.71 -2.43 26.61
N GLN A 270 14.01 -2.86 27.67
CA GLN A 270 14.55 -2.86 29.02
C GLN A 270 15.70 -3.87 29.18
N ASN A 271 15.51 -5.10 28.70
CA ASN A 271 16.49 -6.18 28.84
C ASN A 271 17.80 -5.89 28.10
N PHE A 272 17.76 -5.53 26.82
CA PHE A 272 18.97 -5.25 26.04
C PHE A 272 19.73 -4.05 26.60
N THR A 273 19.04 -3.01 27.08
CA THR A 273 19.68 -1.85 27.71
C THR A 273 20.40 -2.23 29.01
N ARG A 274 19.77 -3.08 29.84
CA ARG A 274 20.38 -3.66 31.05
C ARG A 274 21.61 -4.50 30.68
N TYR A 275 21.47 -5.46 29.76
CA TYR A 275 22.55 -6.36 29.36
C TYR A 275 23.75 -5.61 28.79
N LYS A 276 23.53 -4.57 27.98
CA LYS A 276 24.61 -3.69 27.51
C LYS A 276 25.30 -2.98 28.67
N THR A 277 24.55 -2.44 29.63
CA THR A 277 25.12 -1.77 30.81
C THR A 277 25.97 -2.72 31.64
N GLU A 278 25.47 -3.92 31.94
CA GLU A 278 26.18 -4.96 32.67
C GLU A 278 27.44 -5.43 31.90
N GLY A 279 27.33 -5.63 30.58
CA GLY A 279 28.43 -6.06 29.71
C GLY A 279 29.55 -5.04 29.58
N TRP A 280 29.23 -3.74 29.52
CA TRP A 280 30.23 -2.67 29.55
C TRP A 280 30.92 -2.52 30.90
N ARG A 281 30.33 -3.09 31.97
CA ARG A 281 30.83 -3.00 33.34
C ARG A 281 31.34 -4.33 33.90
N ASN A 282 31.43 -5.36 33.06
CA ASN A 282 31.88 -6.68 33.48
C ASN A 282 33.33 -6.71 34.03
N GLY A 283 34.13 -5.68 33.72
CA GLY A 283 35.48 -5.45 34.26
C GLY A 283 35.60 -4.27 35.23
N ALA A 284 34.48 -3.65 35.64
CA ALA A 284 34.50 -2.46 36.50
C ALA A 284 34.91 -2.77 37.95
N GLU A 285 34.66 -3.99 38.41
CA GLU A 285 35.01 -4.48 39.75
C GLU A 285 35.36 -5.96 39.68
N THR A 286 36.64 -6.28 39.84
CA THR A 286 37.18 -7.63 39.64
C THR A 286 38.19 -7.99 40.75
N ALA A 287 38.60 -9.24 40.81
CA ALA A 287 39.83 -9.61 41.52
C ALA A 287 40.59 -10.73 40.81
N ALA A 288 41.91 -10.57 40.71
CA ALA A 288 42.82 -11.59 40.21
C ALA A 288 43.33 -12.44 41.39
N CYS A 289 43.20 -13.76 41.30
CA CYS A 289 43.41 -14.68 42.39
C CYS A 289 44.38 -15.80 42.03
N VAL A 290 45.08 -16.36 43.02
CA VAL A 290 45.89 -17.58 42.88
C VAL A 290 45.46 -18.60 43.92
N SER A 291 45.24 -19.85 43.50
CA SER A 291 44.85 -20.97 44.37
C SER A 291 45.58 -22.26 43.98
N ASN A 292 45.67 -23.18 44.92
CA ASN A 292 46.08 -24.58 44.70
C ASN A 292 44.89 -25.51 44.37
N SER A 293 43.66 -24.99 44.27
CA SER A 293 42.47 -25.79 43.98
C SER A 293 42.20 -25.91 42.47
N PRO A 294 42.03 -27.13 41.93
CA PRO A 294 41.54 -27.32 40.57
C PRO A 294 40.04 -27.00 40.43
N LYS A 295 39.34 -26.68 41.54
CA LYS A 295 37.87 -26.55 41.61
C LYS A 295 37.30 -25.17 41.30
N LEU A 296 38.17 -24.21 41.02
CA LEU A 296 37.81 -22.82 40.70
C LEU A 296 37.92 -22.63 39.18
N TRP A 297 36.79 -22.60 38.49
CA TRP A 297 36.70 -22.41 37.04
C TRP A 297 35.40 -21.69 36.68
N PRO A 298 35.27 -21.12 35.46
CA PRO A 298 34.04 -20.46 35.02
C PRO A 298 32.79 -21.33 35.18
N GLY A 299 31.73 -20.81 35.79
CA GLY A 299 30.57 -21.63 36.21
C GLY A 299 30.58 -22.01 37.70
N LYS A 300 31.56 -21.49 38.46
CA LYS A 300 31.64 -21.59 39.91
C LYS A 300 31.53 -20.23 40.61
N ARG A 301 30.91 -20.23 41.77
CA ARG A 301 30.92 -19.15 42.76
C ARG A 301 31.44 -19.67 44.10
N PHE A 302 32.09 -18.83 44.89
CA PHE A 302 32.63 -19.21 46.20
C PHE A 302 32.57 -18.05 47.19
N THR A 303 32.55 -18.35 48.48
CA THR A 303 32.62 -17.34 49.54
C THR A 303 34.06 -17.22 50.03
N LEU A 304 34.69 -16.05 49.83
CA LEU A 304 36.02 -15.78 50.38
C LEU A 304 35.92 -15.63 51.91
N THR A 305 36.82 -16.27 52.65
CA THR A 305 36.87 -16.19 54.12
C THR A 305 38.29 -15.98 54.62
N GLY A 306 38.45 -15.31 55.76
CA GLY A 306 39.75 -15.10 56.40
C GLY A 306 40.65 -14.04 55.74
N HIS A 307 40.16 -13.27 54.77
CA HIS A 307 40.91 -12.16 54.18
C HIS A 307 40.98 -10.97 55.16
N PRO A 308 42.14 -10.28 55.32
CA PRO A 308 42.28 -9.16 56.27
C PRO A 308 41.33 -7.99 56.03
N SER A 309 40.96 -7.74 54.77
CA SER A 309 39.91 -6.77 54.41
C SER A 309 38.52 -7.41 54.56
N PRO A 310 37.67 -6.96 55.50
CA PRO A 310 36.35 -7.55 55.74
C PRO A 310 35.42 -7.47 54.54
N THR A 311 35.50 -6.40 53.74
CA THR A 311 34.64 -6.17 52.57
C THR A 311 34.86 -7.18 51.44
N LEU A 312 36.04 -7.81 51.39
CA LEU A 312 36.36 -8.83 50.39
C LEU A 312 35.88 -10.23 50.81
N ASN A 313 35.54 -10.45 52.08
CA ASN A 313 34.99 -11.71 52.60
C ASN A 313 33.49 -11.83 52.23
N ARG A 314 33.23 -12.02 50.94
CA ARG A 314 31.92 -12.09 50.31
C ARG A 314 31.90 -13.18 49.26
N GLU A 315 30.77 -13.35 48.58
CA GLU A 315 30.67 -14.28 47.46
C GLU A 315 31.18 -13.67 46.15
N TRP A 316 31.95 -14.47 45.42
CA TRP A 316 32.63 -14.14 44.18
C TRP A 316 32.28 -15.16 43.10
N GLN A 317 32.04 -14.70 41.88
CA GLN A 317 31.80 -15.52 40.69
C GLN A 317 33.11 -15.62 39.90
N VAL A 318 33.52 -16.84 39.52
CA VAL A 318 34.69 -17.07 38.66
C VAL A 318 34.33 -16.78 37.21
N THR A 319 35.11 -15.89 36.59
CA THR A 319 34.91 -15.45 35.19
C THR A 319 35.94 -16.02 34.24
N GLY A 320 37.16 -16.30 34.71
CA GLY A 320 38.23 -16.91 33.92
C GLY A 320 39.22 -17.66 34.80
N CYS A 321 39.95 -18.62 34.23
CA CYS A 321 41.07 -19.28 34.90
C CYS A 321 42.14 -19.81 33.95
N VAL A 322 43.37 -19.85 34.46
CA VAL A 322 44.55 -20.50 33.89
C VAL A 322 45.05 -21.53 34.89
N LEU A 323 44.75 -22.80 34.63
CA LEU A 323 45.16 -23.93 35.46
C LEU A 323 46.41 -24.58 34.86
N LYS A 324 47.49 -24.66 35.65
CA LYS A 324 48.76 -25.26 35.26
C LYS A 324 49.12 -26.41 36.18
N GLY A 325 49.54 -27.52 35.58
CA GLY A 325 50.08 -28.66 36.31
C GLY A 325 51.40 -29.11 35.71
N GLU A 326 52.39 -29.40 36.56
CA GLU A 326 53.68 -29.93 36.16
C GLU A 326 53.94 -31.26 36.88
N GLN A 327 54.35 -32.27 36.11
CA GLN A 327 54.69 -33.62 36.57
C GLN A 327 55.99 -34.08 35.90
N PRO A 328 57.14 -33.44 36.20
CA PRO A 328 58.40 -33.71 35.51
C PRO A 328 58.85 -35.17 35.64
N GLN A 329 58.55 -35.82 36.77
CA GLN A 329 58.90 -37.21 37.06
C GLN A 329 58.16 -38.25 36.21
N ALA A 330 57.15 -37.85 35.44
CA ALA A 330 56.49 -38.73 34.48
C ALA A 330 57.33 -38.99 33.24
N GLN A 331 58.31 -38.13 32.95
CA GLN A 331 59.25 -38.29 31.84
C GLN A 331 60.49 -39.07 32.30
N HIS A 332 60.84 -40.14 31.61
CA HIS A 332 62.08 -40.87 31.88
C HIS A 332 63.31 -39.98 31.66
N GLY A 333 64.23 -39.96 32.64
CA GLY A 333 65.46 -39.16 32.60
C GLY A 333 65.35 -37.76 33.21
N SER A 334 64.16 -37.32 33.63
CA SER A 334 63.95 -36.01 34.28
C SER A 334 64.36 -36.01 35.76
N GLN A 335 64.97 -34.92 36.23
CA GLN A 335 65.45 -34.70 37.61
C GLN A 335 64.62 -33.61 38.34
N GLY A 336 63.38 -33.37 37.92
CA GLY A 336 62.53 -32.29 38.48
C GLY A 336 61.99 -32.57 39.89
N GLU A 337 61.60 -31.49 40.58
CA GLU A 337 60.85 -31.56 41.85
C GLU A 337 59.45 -32.18 41.64
N GLY A 338 58.77 -32.57 42.72
CA GLY A 338 57.51 -33.33 42.67
C GLY A 338 56.34 -32.63 41.97
N THR A 339 55.21 -33.33 41.79
CA THR A 339 54.03 -32.80 41.07
C THR A 339 53.52 -31.50 41.70
N THR A 340 53.33 -30.45 40.88
CA THR A 340 52.77 -29.17 41.31
C THR A 340 51.49 -28.82 40.55
N LEU A 341 50.60 -28.04 41.19
CA LEU A 341 49.38 -27.50 40.59
C LEU A 341 49.20 -26.05 41.02
N SER A 342 48.90 -25.18 40.08
CA SER A 342 48.55 -23.77 40.34
C SER A 342 47.38 -23.35 39.48
N ASN A 343 46.48 -22.55 40.06
CA ASN A 343 45.31 -22.01 39.37
C ASN A 343 45.27 -20.50 39.56
N ALA A 344 45.52 -19.75 38.50
CA ALA A 344 45.30 -18.31 38.47
C ALA A 344 43.90 -18.05 37.91
N PHE A 345 43.05 -17.28 38.58
CA PHE A 345 41.67 -17.10 38.16
C PHE A 345 41.15 -15.70 38.47
N ASP A 346 40.22 -15.25 37.64
CA ASP A 346 39.58 -13.94 37.74
C ASP A 346 38.17 -14.10 38.26
N VAL A 347 37.74 -13.13 39.08
CA VAL A 347 36.41 -13.10 39.66
C VAL A 347 35.75 -11.74 39.58
N ILE A 348 34.43 -11.74 39.64
CA ILE A 348 33.61 -10.55 39.94
C ILE A 348 32.78 -10.80 41.21
N PRO A 349 32.26 -9.76 41.88
CA PRO A 349 31.28 -9.94 42.94
C PRO A 349 30.05 -10.73 42.47
N ALA A 350 29.57 -11.70 43.26
CA ALA A 350 28.42 -12.54 42.88
C ALA A 350 27.05 -11.91 43.19
N ASP A 351 26.99 -10.61 43.51
CA ASP A 351 25.74 -9.85 43.71
C ASP A 351 25.17 -9.29 42.40
N ARG A 352 25.84 -9.56 41.29
CA ARG A 352 25.49 -9.16 39.94
C ARG A 352 25.83 -10.27 38.95
N THR A 353 25.21 -10.22 37.79
CA THR A 353 25.44 -11.19 36.73
C THR A 353 26.57 -10.71 35.81
N TRP A 354 27.57 -11.57 35.58
CA TRP A 354 28.56 -11.32 34.53
C TRP A 354 27.90 -11.39 33.15
N ARG A 355 28.13 -10.38 32.31
CA ARG A 355 27.68 -10.38 30.92
C ARG A 355 28.88 -10.18 29.99
N THR A 356 28.79 -10.76 28.80
CA THR A 356 29.76 -10.48 27.74
C THR A 356 29.61 -9.01 27.31
N SER A 357 30.73 -8.32 27.10
CA SER A 357 30.68 -6.95 26.57
C SER A 357 30.02 -6.95 25.18
N PRO A 358 29.23 -5.93 24.83
CA PRO A 358 28.49 -5.93 23.57
C PRO A 358 29.40 -6.19 22.36
N LEU A 359 29.06 -7.22 21.58
CA LEU A 359 29.82 -7.65 20.41
C LEU A 359 29.30 -6.99 19.14
N SER A 360 30.22 -6.68 18.22
CA SER A 360 29.86 -6.13 16.92
C SER A 360 29.04 -7.14 16.11
N LYS A 361 27.98 -6.65 15.48
CA LYS A 361 27.19 -7.38 14.50
C LYS A 361 27.83 -7.24 13.12
N PRO A 362 27.80 -8.26 12.24
CA PRO A 362 28.19 -8.07 10.85
C PRO A 362 27.34 -6.97 10.20
N SER A 363 27.97 -6.20 9.34
CA SER A 363 27.32 -5.15 8.56
C SER A 363 27.24 -5.60 7.10
N VAL A 364 26.15 -5.24 6.43
CA VAL A 364 26.06 -5.33 4.98
C VAL A 364 26.72 -4.10 4.37
N ASP A 365 27.69 -4.29 3.48
CA ASP A 365 28.49 -3.19 2.90
C ASP A 365 27.68 -2.28 1.95
N GLY A 366 26.60 -2.79 1.37
CA GLY A 366 25.75 -2.04 0.46
C GLY A 366 24.55 -2.83 -0.07
N PRO A 367 23.75 -2.21 -0.94
CA PRO A 367 22.51 -2.81 -1.42
C PRO A 367 22.74 -4.09 -2.22
N GLN A 368 21.78 -5.00 -2.16
CA GLN A 368 21.82 -6.32 -2.81
C GLN A 368 20.57 -6.57 -3.65
N SER A 369 20.71 -7.32 -4.74
CA SER A 369 19.55 -7.82 -5.47
C SER A 369 18.87 -8.96 -4.70
N ALA A 370 17.53 -8.97 -4.72
CA ALA A 370 16.71 -10.06 -4.23
C ALA A 370 15.50 -10.25 -5.14
N VAL A 371 14.87 -11.42 -5.09
CA VAL A 371 13.69 -11.75 -5.91
C VAL A 371 12.45 -11.73 -5.04
N VAL A 372 11.39 -11.08 -5.49
CA VAL A 372 10.09 -11.07 -4.80
C VAL A 372 9.46 -12.46 -4.85
N THR A 373 8.92 -12.90 -3.72
CA THR A 373 8.35 -14.24 -3.53
C THR A 373 6.93 -14.17 -2.99
N GLY A 374 6.19 -15.27 -3.13
CA GLY A 374 4.83 -15.41 -2.65
C GLY A 374 4.30 -16.83 -2.86
N PRO A 375 3.02 -17.08 -2.52
CA PRO A 375 2.38 -18.37 -2.70
C PRO A 375 2.38 -18.82 -4.16
N ALA A 376 2.36 -20.13 -4.38
CA ALA A 376 2.31 -20.71 -5.73
C ALA A 376 1.10 -20.19 -6.52
N GLY A 377 1.36 -19.70 -7.75
CA GLY A 377 0.33 -19.17 -8.66
C GLY A 377 -0.11 -17.73 -8.36
N GLU A 378 0.44 -17.09 -7.33
CA GLU A 378 0.15 -15.69 -7.02
C GLU A 378 1.10 -14.74 -7.77
N GLU A 379 0.57 -13.62 -8.27
CA GLU A 379 1.36 -12.62 -9.00
C GLU A 379 1.72 -11.43 -8.11
N ILE A 380 0.87 -11.10 -7.13
CA ILE A 380 1.08 -9.99 -6.19
C ILE A 380 0.85 -10.51 -4.78
N PHE A 381 1.88 -10.47 -3.94
CA PHE A 381 1.80 -10.91 -2.55
C PHE A 381 2.35 -9.82 -1.62
N CYS A 382 1.45 -9.13 -0.95
CA CYS A 382 1.77 -8.04 -0.01
C CYS A 382 0.84 -8.03 1.20
N ASP A 383 1.26 -7.33 2.25
CA ASP A 383 0.43 -7.08 3.44
C ASP A 383 -0.26 -5.70 3.42
N GLU A 384 -0.91 -5.34 4.54
CA GLU A 384 -1.64 -4.07 4.71
C GLU A 384 -0.76 -2.82 4.55
N TYR A 385 0.56 -2.96 4.68
CA TYR A 385 1.53 -1.86 4.54
C TYR A 385 2.20 -1.85 3.16
N GLY A 386 1.78 -2.72 2.22
CA GLY A 386 2.41 -2.86 0.91
C GLY A 386 3.81 -3.47 0.97
N ARG A 387 4.14 -4.20 2.05
CA ARG A 387 5.42 -4.92 2.19
C ARG A 387 5.39 -6.18 1.35
N VAL A 388 6.56 -6.65 0.95
CA VAL A 388 6.71 -7.90 0.16
C VAL A 388 7.64 -8.87 0.87
N ARG A 389 7.60 -10.14 0.45
CA ARG A 389 8.54 -11.19 0.89
C ARG A 389 9.58 -11.39 -0.20
N LEU A 390 10.84 -11.58 0.17
CA LEU A 390 11.96 -11.72 -0.76
C LEU A 390 12.71 -13.04 -0.55
N LYS A 391 13.36 -13.52 -1.62
CA LYS A 391 14.44 -14.50 -1.56
C LYS A 391 15.75 -13.79 -1.89
N PHE A 392 16.67 -13.79 -0.92
CA PHE A 392 18.04 -13.32 -1.14
C PHE A 392 18.84 -14.36 -1.93
N LEU A 393 19.75 -13.89 -2.78
CA LEU A 393 20.51 -14.78 -3.67
C LEU A 393 21.47 -15.72 -2.94
N TRP A 394 21.91 -15.33 -1.75
CA TRP A 394 22.77 -16.13 -0.87
C TRP A 394 21.98 -17.10 0.03
N ASP A 395 20.64 -17.00 0.10
CA ASP A 395 19.84 -17.90 0.91
C ASP A 395 19.62 -19.23 0.18
N ARG A 396 20.23 -20.27 0.75
CA ARG A 396 20.20 -21.65 0.25
C ARG A 396 19.20 -22.56 0.98
N TYR A 397 18.52 -22.07 2.02
CA TYR A 397 17.65 -22.88 2.86
C TYR A 397 16.17 -22.71 2.53
N GLN A 398 15.79 -21.63 1.84
CA GLN A 398 14.42 -21.37 1.44
C GLN A 398 14.21 -21.58 -0.07
N ASP A 399 13.08 -22.18 -0.42
CA ASP A 399 12.76 -22.55 -1.81
C ASP A 399 12.19 -21.39 -2.65
N GLY A 400 12.00 -20.19 -2.08
CA GLY A 400 11.41 -19.06 -2.80
C GLY A 400 9.89 -18.97 -2.71
N THR A 401 9.33 -19.35 -1.58
CA THR A 401 7.88 -19.33 -1.26
C THR A 401 7.53 -18.11 -0.40
N GLU A 402 6.27 -18.01 0.04
CA GLU A 402 5.78 -17.01 0.98
C GLU A 402 6.54 -16.96 2.33
N ASN A 403 7.30 -18.01 2.64
CA ASN A 403 8.07 -18.13 3.88
C ASN A 403 9.55 -17.76 3.73
N SER A 404 9.98 -17.20 2.59
CA SER A 404 11.41 -17.01 2.28
C SER A 404 12.14 -15.98 3.15
N SER A 405 11.47 -14.93 3.60
CA SER A 405 12.03 -13.88 4.49
C SER A 405 10.91 -13.21 5.25
N CYS A 406 11.18 -12.23 6.11
CA CYS A 406 10.17 -11.42 6.79
C CYS A 406 9.42 -10.47 5.83
N TRP A 407 8.44 -9.73 6.34
CA TRP A 407 7.79 -8.67 5.56
C TRP A 407 8.68 -7.43 5.42
N ILE A 408 9.11 -7.14 4.19
CA ILE A 408 10.09 -6.09 3.88
C ILE A 408 9.39 -4.87 3.27
N ARG A 409 9.64 -3.69 3.83
CA ARG A 409 9.07 -2.42 3.31
C ARG A 409 9.63 -2.08 1.94
N VAL A 410 8.78 -1.47 1.11
CA VAL A 410 9.14 -1.03 -0.23
C VAL A 410 9.08 0.48 -0.32
N SER A 411 10.22 1.10 -0.60
CA SER A 411 10.32 2.51 -0.91
C SER A 411 9.41 2.87 -2.07
N GLN A 412 8.70 3.99 -1.93
CA GLN A 412 7.82 4.55 -2.95
C GLN A 412 8.40 5.88 -3.43
N ALA A 413 8.10 6.26 -4.67
CA ALA A 413 8.54 7.55 -5.22
C ALA A 413 7.96 8.75 -4.45
N TRP A 414 6.77 8.60 -3.85
CA TRP A 414 6.12 9.61 -3.02
C TRP A 414 5.15 8.92 -2.06
N ALA A 415 5.27 9.12 -0.74
CA ALA A 415 4.39 8.51 0.26
C ALA A 415 3.94 9.53 1.30
N GLY A 416 2.63 9.82 1.35
CA GLY A 416 1.98 10.69 2.33
C GLY A 416 0.77 10.01 2.98
N ALA A 417 0.19 10.66 3.99
CA ALA A 417 -0.96 10.13 4.71
C ALA A 417 -2.22 10.12 3.81
N GLY A 418 -2.52 8.96 3.21
CA GLY A 418 -3.66 8.78 2.30
C GLY A 418 -3.43 9.28 0.87
N PHE A 419 -2.20 9.62 0.48
CA PHE A 419 -1.86 10.08 -0.87
C PHE A 419 -0.44 9.67 -1.27
N GLY A 420 -0.14 9.66 -2.57
CA GLY A 420 1.19 9.38 -3.09
C GLY A 420 1.19 8.42 -4.28
N ASN A 421 2.33 7.80 -4.53
CA ASN A 421 2.53 6.74 -5.52
C ASN A 421 2.58 5.39 -4.79
N LEU A 422 1.86 4.41 -5.32
CA LEU A 422 1.94 3.03 -4.86
C LEU A 422 2.09 2.09 -6.05
N ALA A 423 3.25 1.47 -6.16
CA ALA A 423 3.48 0.38 -7.09
C ALA A 423 4.03 -0.81 -6.30
N ILE A 424 3.32 -1.93 -6.22
CA ILE A 424 3.79 -3.08 -5.44
C ILE A 424 4.64 -3.99 -6.35
N PRO A 425 5.88 -4.37 -5.94
CA PRO A 425 6.66 -5.37 -6.66
C PRO A 425 5.91 -6.70 -6.78
N ARG A 426 5.96 -7.32 -7.96
CA ARG A 426 5.28 -8.60 -8.24
C ARG A 426 6.19 -9.78 -7.98
N VAL A 427 5.61 -10.93 -7.67
CA VAL A 427 6.33 -12.20 -7.51
C VAL A 427 7.18 -12.48 -8.76
N GLY A 428 8.44 -12.84 -8.56
CA GLY A 428 9.42 -13.07 -9.61
C GLY A 428 10.20 -11.82 -10.06
N GLN A 429 9.81 -10.61 -9.65
CA GLN A 429 10.57 -9.40 -9.99
C GLN A 429 11.82 -9.25 -9.13
N GLU A 430 12.90 -8.75 -9.74
CA GLU A 430 14.11 -8.35 -9.04
C GLU A 430 13.94 -6.96 -8.38
N VAL A 431 14.40 -6.86 -7.14
CA VAL A 431 14.42 -5.63 -6.36
C VAL A 431 15.81 -5.40 -5.75
N ILE A 432 16.12 -4.13 -5.48
CA ILE A 432 17.34 -3.73 -4.77
C ILE A 432 16.99 -3.51 -3.30
N VAL A 433 17.64 -4.26 -2.42
CA VAL A 433 17.43 -4.27 -0.98
C VAL A 433 18.62 -3.60 -0.31
N ASP A 434 18.35 -2.56 0.46
CA ASP A 434 19.30 -1.97 1.39
C ASP A 434 19.01 -2.45 2.82
N PHE A 435 19.90 -2.17 3.76
CA PHE A 435 19.81 -2.63 5.14
C PHE A 435 19.97 -1.44 6.08
N LEU A 436 18.97 -1.17 6.90
CA LEU A 436 18.99 0.01 7.79
C LEU A 436 20.17 -0.10 8.76
N ASN A 437 21.01 0.94 8.80
CA ASN A 437 22.26 0.97 9.57
C ASN A 437 23.24 -0.17 9.22
N GLY A 438 23.11 -0.76 8.02
CA GLY A 438 23.88 -1.93 7.60
C GLY A 438 23.47 -3.23 8.32
N ASP A 439 22.41 -3.22 9.14
CA ASP A 439 21.98 -4.37 9.94
C ASP A 439 21.29 -5.44 9.04
N PRO A 440 21.85 -6.66 8.91
CA PRO A 440 21.26 -7.73 8.10
C PRO A 440 19.82 -8.10 8.50
N ASP A 441 19.39 -7.82 9.72
CA ASP A 441 18.04 -8.09 10.23
C ASP A 441 17.03 -7.00 9.86
N GLN A 442 17.46 -5.89 9.24
CA GLN A 442 16.62 -4.74 8.92
C GLN A 442 16.62 -4.42 7.40
N PRO A 443 16.22 -5.37 6.53
CA PRO A 443 16.14 -5.11 5.10
C PRO A 443 15.02 -4.11 4.75
N ILE A 444 15.25 -3.34 3.68
CA ILE A 444 14.30 -2.43 3.06
C ILE A 444 14.51 -2.39 1.54
N VAL A 445 13.45 -2.54 0.75
CA VAL A 445 13.54 -2.41 -0.71
C VAL A 445 13.65 -0.94 -1.08
N MET A 446 14.73 -0.56 -1.76
CA MET A 446 15.03 0.82 -2.15
C MET A 446 14.90 1.06 -3.65
N GLY A 447 14.87 0.01 -4.47
CA GLY A 447 14.82 0.15 -5.92
C GLY A 447 14.37 -1.12 -6.65
N ARG A 448 14.30 -1.02 -7.97
CA ARG A 448 13.94 -2.10 -8.90
C ARG A 448 14.83 -2.03 -10.12
N THR A 449 15.10 -3.19 -10.69
CA THR A 449 15.94 -3.33 -11.88
C THR A 449 15.24 -4.23 -12.89
N TYR A 450 15.46 -3.92 -14.17
CA TYR A 450 15.15 -4.85 -15.26
C TYR A 450 16.37 -5.78 -15.44
N HIS A 451 16.10 -7.00 -15.89
CA HIS A 451 17.13 -8.00 -16.23
C HIS A 451 16.73 -8.73 -17.53
N GLU A 452 17.46 -9.74 -17.95
CA GLU A 452 17.29 -10.40 -19.26
C GLU A 452 15.86 -10.91 -19.49
N ASP A 453 15.27 -11.59 -18.49
CA ASP A 453 13.92 -12.17 -18.59
C ASP A 453 12.80 -11.17 -18.22
N ASN A 454 13.13 -10.12 -17.47
CA ASN A 454 12.21 -9.04 -17.12
C ASN A 454 12.71 -7.75 -17.75
N ARG A 455 12.50 -7.62 -19.07
CA ARG A 455 12.92 -6.45 -19.85
C ARG A 455 12.02 -5.24 -19.61
N SER A 456 12.58 -4.06 -19.84
CA SER A 456 11.83 -2.80 -19.86
C SER A 456 10.74 -2.80 -20.94
N PRO A 457 9.66 -2.02 -20.78
CA PRO A 457 8.71 -1.77 -21.86
C PRO A 457 9.38 -1.20 -23.13
N GLY A 458 8.94 -1.65 -24.30
CA GLY A 458 9.49 -1.25 -25.60
C GLY A 458 10.74 -2.05 -25.99
N ASP A 459 11.41 -1.60 -27.06
CA ASP A 459 12.51 -2.31 -27.70
C ASP A 459 13.81 -1.53 -27.57
N LEU A 460 14.32 -1.34 -26.34
CA LEU A 460 15.60 -0.63 -26.13
C LEU A 460 16.76 -1.36 -26.82
N PRO A 461 17.70 -0.62 -27.46
CA PRO A 461 17.85 0.84 -27.44
C PRO A 461 17.03 1.61 -28.49
N GLY A 462 16.15 0.95 -29.27
CA GLY A 462 15.33 1.59 -30.30
C GLY A 462 14.36 2.63 -29.75
N THR A 463 13.79 2.40 -28.57
CA THR A 463 12.84 3.30 -27.89
C THR A 463 13.51 4.24 -26.88
N LYS A 464 14.79 4.59 -27.08
CA LYS A 464 15.58 5.40 -26.13
C LYS A 464 15.03 6.81 -25.84
N THR A 465 14.19 7.34 -26.71
CA THR A 465 13.52 8.65 -26.57
C THR A 465 12.16 8.54 -25.88
N GLN A 466 11.75 7.33 -25.46
CA GLN A 466 10.47 7.10 -24.81
C GLN A 466 10.61 7.03 -23.29
N MET A 467 9.72 7.73 -22.60
CA MET A 467 9.47 7.55 -21.17
C MET A 467 8.10 6.87 -21.00
N THR A 468 8.07 5.75 -20.27
CA THR A 468 6.85 4.93 -20.16
C THR A 468 6.52 4.56 -18.72
N ILE A 469 5.25 4.77 -18.34
CA ILE A 469 4.61 4.16 -17.16
C ILE A 469 3.58 3.17 -17.68
N ARG A 470 3.92 1.87 -17.65
CA ARG A 470 3.06 0.79 -18.13
C ARG A 470 2.72 -0.17 -16.98
N SER A 471 1.44 -0.46 -16.79
CA SER A 471 0.96 -1.47 -15.85
C SER A 471 0.83 -2.84 -16.53
N LYS A 472 0.39 -3.85 -15.77
CA LYS A 472 -0.01 -5.16 -16.32
C LYS A 472 -1.29 -5.59 -15.64
N THR A 473 -2.24 -6.10 -16.42
CA THR A 473 -3.49 -6.67 -15.90
C THR A 473 -3.16 -7.82 -14.95
N TYR A 474 -3.70 -7.79 -13.73
CA TYR A 474 -3.50 -8.84 -12.76
C TYR A 474 -4.00 -10.19 -13.30
N LYS A 475 -3.14 -11.21 -13.30
CA LYS A 475 -3.43 -12.54 -13.85
C LYS A 475 -3.94 -12.51 -15.30
N GLY A 476 -3.51 -11.51 -16.08
CA GLY A 476 -3.92 -11.32 -17.48
C GLY A 476 -2.83 -10.69 -18.35
N GLY A 477 -3.13 -10.54 -19.65
CA GLY A 477 -2.16 -10.05 -20.66
C GLY A 477 -2.28 -8.57 -21.05
N GLY A 478 -3.31 -7.84 -20.62
CA GLY A 478 -3.53 -6.43 -20.98
C GLY A 478 -2.72 -5.44 -20.14
N PHE A 479 -2.79 -4.13 -20.46
CA PHE A 479 -2.05 -3.08 -19.73
C PHE A 479 -2.71 -1.70 -19.84
N ASN A 480 -2.50 -0.85 -18.83
CA ASN A 480 -2.69 0.59 -18.94
C ASN A 480 -1.33 1.26 -19.19
N GLU A 481 -1.28 2.34 -19.96
CA GLU A 481 -0.03 3.03 -20.28
C GLU A 481 -0.20 4.54 -20.34
N LEU A 482 0.77 5.25 -19.76
CA LEU A 482 1.09 6.65 -20.05
C LEU A 482 2.51 6.69 -20.61
N ARG A 483 2.65 7.11 -21.86
CA ARG A 483 3.94 7.17 -22.57
C ARG A 483 4.17 8.55 -23.17
N PHE A 484 5.39 9.04 -23.04
CA PHE A 484 5.90 10.25 -23.67
C PHE A 484 6.98 9.84 -24.68
N GLU A 485 6.86 10.31 -25.92
CA GLU A 485 7.88 10.21 -26.97
C GLU A 485 8.48 11.60 -27.17
N ASP A 486 9.80 11.69 -27.03
CA ASP A 486 10.57 12.94 -27.15
C ASP A 486 11.46 12.95 -28.41
N ALA A 487 11.20 12.06 -29.37
CA ALA A 487 11.84 12.13 -30.69
C ALA A 487 11.47 13.45 -31.39
N THR A 488 12.48 14.23 -31.78
CA THR A 488 12.30 15.53 -32.43
C THR A 488 11.38 15.43 -33.66
N ASP A 489 10.43 16.36 -33.74
CA ASP A 489 9.39 16.44 -34.78
C ASP A 489 8.42 15.25 -34.80
N ASN A 490 8.47 14.37 -33.80
CA ASN A 490 7.64 13.17 -33.65
C ASN A 490 7.14 13.02 -32.20
N GLU A 491 7.09 14.12 -31.44
CA GLU A 491 6.71 14.12 -30.03
C GLU A 491 5.27 13.63 -29.85
N GLN A 492 5.04 12.77 -28.86
CA GLN A 492 3.72 12.18 -28.61
C GLN A 492 3.48 11.95 -27.13
N VAL A 493 2.27 12.28 -26.67
CA VAL A 493 1.71 11.74 -25.42
C VAL A 493 0.69 10.66 -25.79
N TYR A 494 0.94 9.43 -25.33
CA TYR A 494 0.06 8.28 -25.54
C TYR A 494 -0.56 7.86 -24.21
N ILE A 495 -1.90 7.80 -24.17
CA ILE A 495 -2.69 7.37 -23.03
C ILE A 495 -3.52 6.16 -23.47
N HIS A 496 -3.32 5.03 -22.81
CA HIS A 496 -4.05 3.79 -23.06
C HIS A 496 -4.72 3.28 -21.80
N ALA A 497 -6.04 3.13 -21.86
CA ALA A 497 -6.84 2.46 -20.85
C ALA A 497 -7.30 1.09 -21.38
N GLN A 498 -6.96 0.01 -20.67
CA GLN A 498 -7.30 -1.35 -21.05
C GLN A 498 -8.81 -1.63 -21.05
N LYS A 499 -9.59 -0.84 -20.28
CA LYS A 499 -11.04 -1.01 -20.12
C LYS A 499 -11.77 0.33 -20.05
N ASN A 500 -11.99 0.86 -18.84
CA ASN A 500 -12.67 2.14 -18.66
C ASN A 500 -11.64 3.27 -18.49
N MET A 501 -11.96 4.45 -19.00
CA MET A 501 -11.24 5.69 -18.72
C MET A 501 -12.24 6.72 -18.20
N ASP A 502 -12.15 7.04 -16.90
CA ASP A 502 -12.97 8.04 -16.26
C ASP A 502 -12.14 9.32 -16.04
N THR A 503 -12.72 10.48 -16.28
CA THR A 503 -12.05 11.79 -16.08
C THR A 503 -13.01 12.73 -15.37
N GLU A 504 -12.66 13.12 -14.14
CA GLU A 504 -13.44 14.04 -13.31
C GLU A 504 -12.68 15.35 -13.12
N VAL A 505 -13.33 16.47 -13.42
CA VAL A 505 -12.75 17.82 -13.27
C VAL A 505 -13.72 18.67 -12.46
N LEU A 506 -13.32 19.05 -11.26
CA LEU A 506 -14.18 19.75 -10.29
C LEU A 506 -14.44 21.23 -10.62
N ASN A 507 -13.71 21.79 -11.58
CA ASN A 507 -13.87 23.17 -12.02
C ASN A 507 -13.81 23.24 -13.56
N SER A 508 -12.78 23.86 -14.12
CA SER A 508 -12.69 24.08 -15.56
C SER A 508 -11.80 23.05 -16.26
N ARG A 509 -12.30 22.46 -17.34
CA ARG A 509 -11.51 21.71 -18.33
C ARG A 509 -11.33 22.54 -19.60
N THR A 510 -10.09 22.76 -20.01
CA THR A 510 -9.77 23.44 -21.28
C THR A 510 -9.05 22.46 -22.21
N THR A 511 -9.37 22.52 -23.51
CA THR A 511 -8.68 21.74 -24.55
C THR A 511 -8.43 22.66 -25.74
N ASP A 512 -7.17 22.79 -26.16
CA ASP A 512 -6.71 23.63 -27.26
C ASP A 512 -5.81 22.80 -28.17
N VAL A 513 -6.28 22.55 -29.39
CA VAL A 513 -5.59 21.72 -30.40
C VAL A 513 -5.28 22.61 -31.60
N LYS A 514 -3.99 22.69 -31.98
CA LYS A 514 -3.51 23.64 -33.00
C LYS A 514 -3.73 23.20 -34.44
N VAL A 515 -3.77 21.90 -34.66
CA VAL A 515 -3.94 21.31 -36.00
C VAL A 515 -5.29 20.59 -36.03
N ASP A 516 -5.31 19.28 -35.81
CA ASP A 516 -6.52 18.47 -35.95
C ASP A 516 -6.87 17.72 -34.66
N HIS A 517 -8.17 17.63 -34.36
CA HIS A 517 -8.73 16.76 -33.33
C HIS A 517 -9.65 15.72 -33.97
N THR A 518 -9.37 14.44 -33.74
CA THR A 518 -10.20 13.32 -34.20
C THR A 518 -10.66 12.49 -33.01
N GLU A 519 -11.96 12.25 -32.91
CA GLU A 519 -12.57 11.38 -31.90
C GLU A 519 -13.43 10.32 -32.60
N THR A 520 -13.28 9.05 -32.21
CA THR A 520 -14.06 7.94 -32.77
C THR A 520 -14.73 7.18 -31.63
N ILE A 521 -16.06 7.11 -31.64
CA ILE A 521 -16.85 6.39 -30.65
C ILE A 521 -17.48 5.17 -31.34
N GLY A 522 -17.11 3.97 -30.88
CA GLY A 522 -17.58 2.72 -31.51
C GLY A 522 -19.03 2.34 -31.19
N ASN A 523 -19.64 2.97 -30.18
CA ASN A 523 -21.03 2.74 -29.77
C ASN A 523 -21.75 4.07 -29.55
N ASN A 524 -22.03 4.45 -28.29
CA ASN A 524 -22.83 5.64 -27.97
C ASN A 524 -21.98 6.75 -27.35
N GLN A 525 -22.28 8.00 -27.71
CA GLN A 525 -21.79 9.21 -27.04
C GLN A 525 -23.00 9.95 -26.45
N SER A 526 -22.92 10.32 -25.17
CA SER A 526 -23.91 11.15 -24.49
C SER A 526 -23.23 12.38 -23.92
N ILE A 527 -23.80 13.56 -24.19
CA ILE A 527 -23.27 14.85 -23.75
C ILE A 527 -24.40 15.60 -23.05
N THR A 528 -24.22 15.93 -21.77
CA THR A 528 -25.18 16.71 -20.98
C THR A 528 -24.52 18.01 -20.54
N ILE A 529 -25.20 19.13 -20.78
CA ILE A 529 -24.71 20.49 -20.49
C ILE A 529 -25.80 21.22 -19.70
N GLY A 530 -25.51 21.60 -18.45
CA GLY A 530 -26.52 22.10 -17.53
C GLY A 530 -27.02 23.53 -17.77
N LEU A 531 -26.20 24.40 -18.40
CA LEU A 531 -26.55 25.81 -18.60
C LEU A 531 -26.62 26.19 -20.08
N GLY A 532 -25.48 26.18 -20.78
CA GLY A 532 -25.42 26.62 -22.16
C GLY A 532 -24.23 26.04 -22.92
N GLN A 533 -24.47 25.72 -24.19
CA GLN A 533 -23.45 25.30 -25.14
C GLN A 533 -23.34 26.34 -26.24
N THR A 534 -22.11 26.74 -26.58
CA THR A 534 -21.84 27.57 -27.76
C THR A 534 -20.84 26.83 -28.64
N VAL A 535 -21.23 26.54 -29.87
CA VAL A 535 -20.35 25.97 -30.89
C VAL A 535 -20.06 27.06 -31.92
N LYS A 536 -18.78 27.39 -32.12
CA LYS A 536 -18.32 28.30 -33.17
C LYS A 536 -17.41 27.53 -34.11
N VAL A 537 -17.77 27.47 -35.39
CA VAL A 537 -16.97 26.82 -36.45
C VAL A 537 -16.40 27.90 -37.35
N GLY A 538 -15.07 28.00 -37.42
CA GLY A 538 -14.35 28.98 -38.24
C GLY A 538 -14.16 30.36 -37.60
N LYS A 539 -13.26 31.16 -38.20
CA LYS A 539 -13.10 32.60 -37.94
C LYS A 539 -13.67 33.39 -39.12
N GLU A 540 -14.07 34.65 -38.91
CA GLU A 540 -14.45 35.51 -40.03
C GLU A 540 -13.24 35.72 -40.97
N ASN A 541 -13.36 35.30 -42.23
CA ASN A 541 -12.43 35.51 -43.37
C ASN A 541 -11.30 34.49 -43.62
N ALA A 542 -11.55 33.18 -43.51
CA ALA A 542 -10.73 32.16 -44.18
C ALA A 542 -11.60 31.12 -44.91
N GLY A 543 -11.16 30.64 -46.08
CA GLY A 543 -11.85 29.61 -46.85
C GLY A 543 -11.72 28.22 -46.22
N GLY A 544 -12.74 27.38 -46.34
CA GLY A 544 -12.71 25.98 -45.88
C GLY A 544 -13.34 25.70 -44.52
N HIS A 545 -14.32 26.50 -44.08
CA HIS A 545 -15.07 26.25 -42.84
C HIS A 545 -16.46 25.71 -43.17
N ASP A 546 -16.67 24.41 -43.00
CA ASP A 546 -17.97 23.75 -43.10
C ASP A 546 -18.32 23.01 -41.81
N GLN A 547 -19.61 22.99 -41.48
CA GLN A 547 -20.17 22.06 -40.51
C GLN A 547 -21.10 21.14 -41.28
N THR A 548 -20.68 19.89 -41.47
CA THR A 548 -21.51 18.85 -42.10
C THR A 548 -22.05 17.93 -41.02
N ILE A 549 -23.38 17.74 -40.97
CA ILE A 549 -24.04 16.81 -40.07
C ILE A 549 -24.79 15.79 -40.92
N THR A 550 -24.38 14.52 -40.84
CA THR A 550 -25.07 13.40 -41.51
C THR A 550 -25.75 12.54 -40.45
N VAL A 551 -27.05 12.31 -40.60
CA VAL A 551 -27.84 11.45 -39.70
C VAL A 551 -28.43 10.31 -40.54
N ALA A 552 -28.16 9.06 -40.15
CA ALA A 552 -28.52 7.89 -40.95
C ALA A 552 -29.99 7.43 -40.78
N HIS A 553 -30.60 7.77 -39.64
CA HIS A 553 -32.00 7.48 -39.35
C HIS A 553 -32.71 8.80 -39.06
N ASP A 554 -33.14 9.01 -37.82
CA ASP A 554 -33.94 10.18 -37.45
C ASP A 554 -33.12 11.24 -36.73
N ARG A 555 -33.45 12.50 -36.99
CA ARG A 555 -33.02 13.66 -36.21
C ARG A 555 -34.26 14.34 -35.62
N SER A 556 -34.45 14.25 -34.32
CA SER A 556 -35.45 15.03 -33.59
C SER A 556 -34.81 16.22 -32.89
N ILE A 557 -35.46 17.39 -32.95
CA ILE A 557 -35.04 18.61 -32.27
C ILE A 557 -36.25 19.17 -31.53
N THR A 558 -36.19 19.19 -30.19
CA THR A 558 -37.18 19.86 -29.36
C THR A 558 -36.59 21.17 -28.83
N VAL A 559 -37.24 22.29 -29.11
CA VAL A 559 -36.88 23.61 -28.57
C VAL A 559 -38.01 24.07 -27.68
N ARG A 560 -37.72 24.30 -26.39
CA ARG A 560 -38.75 24.67 -25.40
C ARG A 560 -39.17 26.14 -25.46
N ASN A 561 -38.20 27.02 -25.73
CA ASN A 561 -38.44 28.46 -25.89
C ASN A 561 -38.29 28.81 -27.38
N ASP A 562 -37.34 29.68 -27.72
CA ASP A 562 -37.22 30.21 -29.08
C ASP A 562 -36.14 29.50 -29.89
N GLN A 563 -36.44 29.21 -31.15
CA GLN A 563 -35.45 28.89 -32.18
C GLN A 563 -35.31 30.07 -33.14
N THR A 564 -34.16 30.74 -33.15
CA THR A 564 -33.84 31.77 -34.14
C THR A 564 -32.80 31.27 -35.14
N LEU A 565 -33.16 31.21 -36.43
CA LEU A 565 -32.24 30.90 -37.53
C LEU A 565 -31.97 32.17 -38.35
N LYS A 566 -30.71 32.62 -38.40
CA LYS A 566 -30.27 33.71 -39.28
C LYS A 566 -29.29 33.16 -40.33
N VAL A 567 -29.66 33.24 -41.60
CA VAL A 567 -28.81 32.83 -42.74
C VAL A 567 -28.45 34.09 -43.53
N LYS A 568 -27.15 34.41 -43.65
CA LYS A 568 -26.69 35.64 -44.33
C LYS A 568 -26.67 35.53 -45.86
N ASN A 569 -26.48 34.33 -46.39
CA ASN A 569 -26.49 34.06 -47.82
C ASN A 569 -27.71 33.18 -48.14
N ASP A 570 -27.51 32.01 -48.74
CA ASP A 570 -28.61 31.16 -49.17
C ASP A 570 -28.98 30.08 -48.15
N ARG A 571 -30.29 29.83 -48.00
CA ARG A 571 -30.84 28.60 -47.39
C ARG A 571 -31.51 27.78 -48.49
N MET A 572 -31.02 26.57 -48.74
CA MET A 572 -31.65 25.60 -49.64
C MET A 572 -32.19 24.42 -48.84
N MET A 573 -33.41 23.97 -49.14
CA MET A 573 -34.06 22.83 -48.50
C MET A 573 -34.62 21.91 -49.58
N SER A 574 -34.30 20.62 -49.51
CA SER A 574 -34.80 19.59 -50.42
C SER A 574 -35.44 18.48 -49.57
N ILE A 575 -36.72 18.20 -49.80
CA ILE A 575 -37.51 17.24 -49.04
C ILE A 575 -38.11 16.27 -50.06
N SER A 576 -37.91 14.97 -49.86
CA SER A 576 -38.28 13.94 -50.84
C SER A 576 -39.69 13.38 -50.68
N HIS A 577 -40.24 13.41 -49.47
CA HIS A 577 -41.58 12.96 -49.15
C HIS A 577 -42.42 14.17 -48.71
N ASP A 578 -42.69 14.30 -47.41
CA ASP A 578 -43.62 15.29 -46.87
C ASP A 578 -42.92 16.36 -46.03
N ASP A 579 -43.41 17.59 -46.11
CA ASP A 579 -43.04 18.72 -45.24
C ASP A 579 -44.30 19.21 -44.52
N GLY A 580 -44.36 19.03 -43.20
CA GLY A 580 -45.48 19.42 -42.36
C GLY A 580 -45.14 20.64 -41.52
N LEU A 581 -45.97 21.69 -41.56
CA LEU A 581 -45.81 22.88 -40.74
C LEU A 581 -47.11 23.20 -40.00
N TYR A 582 -47.05 23.20 -38.67
CA TYR A 582 -48.11 23.65 -37.77
C TYR A 582 -47.65 24.93 -37.05
N VAL A 583 -48.49 25.97 -37.04
CA VAL A 583 -48.22 27.26 -36.35
C VAL A 583 -49.48 27.68 -35.62
N ALA A 584 -49.45 27.69 -34.29
CA ALA A 584 -50.63 27.95 -33.46
C ALA A 584 -51.06 29.42 -33.43
N ASN A 585 -50.10 30.35 -33.49
CA ASN A 585 -50.35 31.79 -33.50
C ASN A 585 -50.10 32.35 -34.91
N ASP A 586 -49.29 33.41 -35.03
CA ASP A 586 -49.05 34.07 -36.31
C ASP A 586 -47.90 33.43 -37.10
N ARG A 587 -48.14 33.13 -38.37
CA ARG A 587 -47.08 32.98 -39.37
C ARG A 587 -46.95 34.27 -40.19
N LYS A 588 -45.87 35.03 -39.98
CA LYS A 588 -45.55 36.22 -40.79
C LYS A 588 -44.46 35.88 -41.82
N VAL A 589 -44.73 36.16 -43.10
CA VAL A 589 -43.79 35.94 -44.20
C VAL A 589 -43.61 37.25 -44.96
N THR A 590 -42.38 37.75 -45.01
CA THR A 590 -42.01 38.91 -45.82
C THR A 590 -40.99 38.47 -46.86
N VAL A 591 -41.25 38.78 -48.13
CA VAL A 591 -40.32 38.53 -49.24
C VAL A 591 -40.13 39.84 -49.99
N GLU A 592 -38.94 40.44 -49.91
CA GLU A 592 -38.64 41.69 -50.63
C GLU A 592 -38.42 41.46 -52.13
N GLY A 593 -37.91 40.28 -52.48
CA GLY A 593 -37.71 39.85 -53.86
C GLY A 593 -38.94 39.14 -54.44
N LYS A 594 -38.68 38.13 -55.29
CA LYS A 594 -39.72 37.33 -55.91
C LYS A 594 -40.08 36.12 -55.05
N GLN A 595 -41.33 36.01 -54.63
CA GLN A 595 -41.91 34.75 -54.16
C GLN A 595 -42.55 34.01 -55.35
N ALA A 596 -42.06 32.82 -55.68
CA ALA A 596 -42.65 31.96 -56.71
C ALA A 596 -43.17 30.68 -56.05
N HIS A 597 -44.43 30.32 -56.35
CA HIS A 597 -45.03 29.07 -55.90
C HIS A 597 -45.50 28.28 -57.12
N LYS A 598 -45.15 27.00 -57.20
CA LYS A 598 -45.65 26.06 -58.20
C LYS A 598 -46.18 24.84 -57.46
N THR A 599 -47.46 24.54 -57.68
CA THR A 599 -48.11 23.34 -57.17
C THR A 599 -48.47 22.49 -58.38
N SER A 600 -48.01 21.23 -58.41
CA SER A 600 -48.34 20.30 -59.51
C SER A 600 -49.67 19.58 -59.28
N GLY A 601 -50.00 19.32 -58.01
CA GLY A 601 -51.30 18.83 -57.57
C GLY A 601 -52.21 19.96 -57.12
N ASP A 602 -53.07 19.69 -56.15
CA ASP A 602 -54.04 20.66 -55.64
C ASP A 602 -53.38 21.69 -54.71
N HIS A 603 -53.74 22.97 -54.90
CA HIS A 603 -53.46 24.03 -53.93
C HIS A 603 -54.77 24.40 -53.24
N ILE A 604 -54.93 23.94 -52.00
CA ILE A 604 -56.14 24.17 -51.21
C ILE A 604 -55.81 25.18 -50.11
N SER A 605 -56.55 26.29 -50.06
CA SER A 605 -56.42 27.33 -49.05
C SER A 605 -57.79 27.55 -48.40
N LEU A 606 -57.88 27.30 -47.10
CA LEU A 606 -59.03 27.63 -46.26
C LEU A 606 -58.63 28.78 -45.33
N VAL A 607 -59.44 29.82 -45.28
CA VAL A 607 -59.28 30.93 -44.34
C VAL A 607 -60.61 31.08 -43.61
N GLU A 608 -60.62 30.81 -42.31
CA GLU A 608 -61.84 30.92 -41.49
C GLU A 608 -62.14 32.38 -41.10
N GLY A 609 -61.09 33.19 -40.97
CA GLY A 609 -61.19 34.64 -40.82
C GLY A 609 -61.19 35.40 -42.15
N SER A 610 -60.69 36.63 -42.12
CA SER A 610 -60.61 37.48 -43.32
C SER A 610 -59.40 37.13 -44.19
N HIS A 611 -59.63 36.84 -45.47
CA HIS A 611 -58.58 36.81 -46.48
C HIS A 611 -58.50 38.17 -47.17
N SER A 612 -57.51 38.99 -46.79
CA SER A 612 -57.20 40.25 -47.48
C SER A 612 -56.11 40.03 -48.53
N LEU A 613 -56.33 40.52 -49.75
CA LEU A 613 -55.35 40.52 -50.82
C LEU A 613 -55.30 41.92 -51.43
N GLU A 614 -54.20 42.63 -51.19
CA GLU A 614 -53.89 43.90 -51.84
C GLU A 614 -52.81 43.68 -52.90
N VAL A 615 -53.05 44.12 -54.14
CA VAL A 615 -52.08 44.03 -55.23
C VAL A 615 -51.91 45.43 -55.81
N LYS A 616 -50.70 46.00 -55.67
CA LYS A 616 -50.39 47.35 -56.20
C LYS A 616 -50.16 47.38 -57.71
N GLY A 617 -49.85 46.23 -58.30
CA GLY A 617 -49.75 46.02 -59.74
C GLY A 617 -50.95 45.23 -60.27
N ASP A 618 -50.71 44.44 -61.31
CA ASP A 618 -51.78 43.64 -61.93
C ASP A 618 -52.04 42.35 -61.14
N LEU A 619 -53.30 42.10 -60.81
CA LEU A 619 -53.77 40.78 -60.40
C LEU A 619 -54.38 40.05 -61.61
N ALA A 620 -53.67 39.06 -62.15
CA ALA A 620 -54.18 38.19 -63.21
C ALA A 620 -54.58 36.82 -62.64
N ARG A 621 -55.87 36.47 -62.73
CA ARG A 621 -56.37 35.13 -62.42
C ARG A 621 -56.87 34.46 -63.69
N LYS A 622 -56.11 33.47 -64.18
CA LYS A 622 -56.50 32.63 -65.31
C LYS A 622 -56.99 31.28 -64.80
N VAL A 623 -58.26 30.97 -65.01
CA VAL A 623 -58.89 29.70 -64.61
C VAL A 623 -59.34 28.96 -65.87
N ALA A 624 -58.87 27.73 -66.06
CA ALA A 624 -59.26 26.91 -67.22
C ALA A 624 -60.66 26.29 -67.05
N GLY A 625 -61.06 26.01 -65.81
CA GLY A 625 -62.40 25.55 -65.43
C GLY A 625 -63.32 26.72 -65.08
N ALA A 626 -64.11 26.55 -64.02
CA ALA A 626 -65.01 27.59 -63.52
C ALA A 626 -64.33 28.46 -62.45
N LEU A 627 -64.50 29.79 -62.54
CA LEU A 627 -64.25 30.71 -61.43
C LEU A 627 -65.56 30.96 -60.69
N GLY A 628 -65.68 30.45 -59.46
CA GLY A 628 -66.82 30.70 -58.58
C GLY A 628 -66.51 31.79 -57.56
N ILE A 629 -67.37 32.80 -57.46
CA ILE A 629 -67.36 33.77 -56.37
C ILE A 629 -68.76 33.72 -55.74
N LYS A 630 -68.83 33.29 -54.49
CA LYS A 630 -70.06 33.26 -53.71
C LYS A 630 -69.83 34.05 -52.42
N ALA A 631 -70.59 35.12 -52.24
CA ALA A 631 -70.61 35.90 -51.00
C ALA A 631 -72.02 35.84 -50.40
N ARG A 632 -72.12 35.86 -49.07
CA ARG A 632 -73.41 35.89 -48.35
C ARG A 632 -74.05 37.28 -48.41
N GLU A 633 -73.25 38.32 -48.23
CA GLU A 633 -73.73 39.70 -48.15
C GLU A 633 -73.64 40.41 -49.50
N ALA A 634 -72.42 40.75 -49.94
CA ALA A 634 -72.20 41.46 -51.19
C ALA A 634 -70.92 40.99 -51.90
N VAL A 635 -70.96 41.03 -53.23
CA VAL A 635 -69.75 41.07 -54.06
C VAL A 635 -69.62 42.49 -54.56
N VAL A 636 -68.60 43.22 -54.08
CA VAL A 636 -68.31 44.58 -54.52
C VAL A 636 -67.15 44.53 -55.50
N LEU A 637 -67.39 44.97 -56.73
CA LEU A 637 -66.36 45.22 -57.73
C LEU A 637 -66.36 46.72 -57.97
N GLU A 638 -65.22 47.36 -57.73
CA GLU A 638 -65.06 48.80 -57.89
C GLU A 638 -63.82 49.06 -58.75
N SER A 639 -63.94 50.00 -59.68
CA SER A 639 -62.86 50.43 -60.57
C SER A 639 -63.08 51.90 -60.88
N SER A 640 -62.03 52.71 -60.79
CA SER A 640 -62.09 54.13 -61.17
C SER A 640 -62.14 54.31 -62.69
N GLY A 641 -61.68 53.30 -63.46
CA GLY A 641 -61.62 53.33 -64.91
C GLY A 641 -62.80 52.62 -65.57
N SER A 642 -62.84 51.30 -65.47
CA SER A 642 -63.97 50.49 -65.95
C SER A 642 -64.02 49.10 -65.32
N ILE A 643 -65.21 48.53 -65.25
CA ILE A 643 -65.44 47.11 -64.94
C ILE A 643 -65.99 46.48 -66.22
N THR A 644 -65.28 45.49 -66.77
CA THR A 644 -65.72 44.77 -67.96
C THR A 644 -66.00 43.32 -67.62
N LEU A 645 -67.23 42.87 -67.86
CA LEU A 645 -67.64 41.48 -67.79
C LEU A 645 -67.86 41.01 -69.22
N LYS A 646 -66.96 40.18 -69.77
CA LYS A 646 -67.00 39.74 -71.17
C LYS A 646 -67.10 38.22 -71.26
N VAL A 647 -68.03 37.74 -72.09
CA VAL A 647 -68.18 36.32 -72.44
C VAL A 647 -68.28 36.23 -73.97
N GLY A 648 -67.26 35.67 -74.62
CA GLY A 648 -67.18 35.64 -76.09
C GLY A 648 -67.26 37.05 -76.71
N GLY A 649 -68.23 37.26 -77.60
CA GLY A 649 -68.51 38.54 -78.23
C GLY A 649 -69.47 39.46 -77.45
N SER A 650 -70.03 39.01 -76.32
CA SER A 650 -70.96 39.81 -75.50
C SER A 650 -70.25 40.38 -74.28
N PHE A 651 -70.62 41.60 -73.87
CA PHE A 651 -70.04 42.22 -72.68
C PHE A 651 -70.99 43.20 -71.98
N VAL A 652 -70.68 43.43 -70.70
CA VAL A 652 -71.15 44.57 -69.91
C VAL A 652 -69.92 45.36 -69.51
N VAL A 653 -69.89 46.64 -69.85
CA VAL A 653 -68.85 47.58 -69.42
C VAL A 653 -69.50 48.64 -68.56
N ILE A 654 -69.03 48.78 -67.33
CA ILE A 654 -69.41 49.85 -66.41
C ILE A 654 -68.25 50.84 -66.40
N HIS A 655 -68.52 52.11 -66.66
CA HIS A 655 -67.52 53.20 -66.69
C HIS A 655 -68.13 54.47 -66.08
N PRO A 656 -67.35 55.54 -65.81
CA PRO A 656 -67.86 56.74 -65.12
C PRO A 656 -69.01 57.47 -65.84
N GLY A 657 -69.20 57.20 -67.14
CA GLY A 657 -70.26 57.80 -67.96
C GLY A 657 -71.53 56.97 -68.08
N GLY A 658 -71.57 55.71 -67.61
CA GLY A 658 -72.73 54.84 -67.76
C GLY A 658 -72.43 53.33 -67.74
N VAL A 659 -73.47 52.55 -68.07
CA VAL A 659 -73.39 51.09 -68.25
C VAL A 659 -73.69 50.75 -69.70
N ASP A 660 -72.68 50.27 -70.42
CA ASP A 660 -72.79 49.79 -71.78
C ASP A 660 -73.00 48.28 -71.79
N ILE A 661 -74.11 47.85 -72.40
CA ILE A 661 -74.43 46.43 -72.58
C ILE A 661 -74.47 46.16 -74.08
N MET A 662 -73.59 45.27 -74.56
CA MET A 662 -73.53 44.92 -75.98
C MET A 662 -73.48 43.39 -76.16
N GLY A 663 -74.41 42.88 -76.96
CA GLY A 663 -74.46 41.47 -77.33
C GLY A 663 -75.46 41.23 -78.46
N PRO A 664 -75.43 40.06 -79.13
CA PRO A 664 -76.35 39.73 -80.22
C PRO A 664 -77.83 39.79 -79.80
N LYS A 665 -78.11 39.61 -78.51
CA LYS A 665 -79.44 39.70 -77.88
C LYS A 665 -79.30 40.10 -76.42
N ILE A 666 -80.03 41.15 -76.00
CA ILE A 666 -80.07 41.65 -74.61
C ILE A 666 -81.50 41.47 -74.11
N ASN A 667 -81.70 40.63 -73.09
CA ASN A 667 -83.01 40.42 -72.47
C ASN A 667 -83.11 41.27 -71.19
N LEU A 668 -83.93 42.33 -71.21
CA LEU A 668 -84.27 43.16 -70.06
C LEU A 668 -85.74 42.90 -69.69
N ASN A 669 -86.03 42.56 -68.43
CA ASN A 669 -87.40 42.33 -67.92
C ASN A 669 -88.29 41.36 -68.74
N SER A 670 -87.71 40.33 -69.37
CA SER A 670 -88.45 39.36 -70.20
C SER A 670 -88.52 38.00 -69.51
N GLY A 671 -89.73 37.48 -69.25
CA GLY A 671 -90.00 36.24 -68.51
C GLY A 671 -89.62 34.93 -69.22
N GLY A 672 -88.35 34.75 -69.60
CA GLY A 672 -87.79 33.53 -70.17
C GLY A 672 -86.74 32.89 -69.26
N SER A 673 -86.76 31.56 -69.13
CA SER A 673 -85.91 30.80 -68.22
C SER A 673 -84.42 31.08 -68.46
N PRO A 674 -83.68 31.63 -67.47
CA PRO A 674 -82.24 31.81 -67.59
C PRO A 674 -81.56 30.43 -67.62
N GLY A 675 -80.46 30.32 -68.37
CA GLY A 675 -79.71 29.06 -68.51
C GLY A 675 -79.31 28.46 -67.15
N LEU A 676 -79.18 27.12 -67.12
CA LEU A 676 -78.85 26.38 -65.90
C LEU A 676 -77.55 26.92 -65.28
N PRO A 677 -77.57 27.41 -64.03
CA PRO A 677 -76.36 27.86 -63.36
C PRO A 677 -75.40 26.68 -63.17
N VAL A 678 -74.12 26.90 -63.50
CA VAL A 678 -73.06 25.97 -63.11
C VAL A 678 -73.06 25.92 -61.59
N LYS A 679 -73.25 24.72 -61.00
CA LYS A 679 -73.27 24.54 -59.55
C LYS A 679 -71.96 25.07 -58.97
N THR A 680 -72.07 25.82 -57.87
CA THR A 680 -70.91 26.31 -57.13
C THR A 680 -70.05 25.11 -56.70
N GLN A 681 -68.76 25.13 -57.06
CA GLN A 681 -67.84 24.09 -56.62
C GLN A 681 -67.81 24.09 -55.08
N GLN A 682 -68.05 22.91 -54.51
CA GLN A 682 -67.90 22.69 -53.07
C GLN A 682 -66.40 22.66 -52.78
N PRO A 683 -65.88 23.43 -51.80
CA PRO A 683 -64.49 23.33 -51.40
C PRO A 683 -64.22 21.93 -50.87
N THR A 684 -63.11 21.33 -51.27
CA THR A 684 -62.63 20.07 -50.71
C THR A 684 -62.38 20.27 -49.21
N THR A 685 -62.96 19.43 -48.35
CA THR A 685 -62.78 19.52 -46.90
C THR A 685 -61.33 19.28 -46.53
N LEU A 686 -60.65 20.33 -46.06
CA LEU A 686 -59.35 20.25 -45.40
C LEU A 686 -59.57 19.74 -43.98
N LYS A 687 -58.90 18.64 -43.61
CA LYS A 687 -58.75 18.28 -42.20
C LYS A 687 -57.63 19.13 -41.61
N ALA A 688 -57.86 19.74 -40.46
CA ALA A 688 -56.81 20.45 -39.73
C ALA A 688 -55.70 19.46 -39.35
N LEU A 689 -54.44 19.85 -39.57
CA LEU A 689 -53.31 19.20 -38.90
C LEU A 689 -53.46 19.54 -37.41
N THR A 690 -53.80 18.54 -36.61
CA THR A 690 -53.93 18.67 -35.17
C THR A 690 -52.59 18.40 -34.51
N ASP A 691 -52.37 19.04 -33.36
CA ASP A 691 -51.23 18.79 -32.49
C ASP A 691 -51.28 17.31 -32.06
N GLU A 692 -50.42 16.46 -32.62
CA GLU A 692 -50.24 15.11 -32.10
C GLU A 692 -49.44 15.23 -30.80
N GLY A 693 -50.17 15.35 -29.70
CA GLY A 693 -49.60 15.34 -28.36
C GLY A 693 -48.71 14.11 -28.14
N ASP A 694 -47.59 14.35 -27.47
CA ASP A 694 -46.60 13.38 -27.01
C ASP A 694 -47.25 12.06 -26.56
N SER A 695 -47.22 11.05 -27.42
CA SER A 695 -47.44 9.66 -27.03
C SER A 695 -46.33 8.79 -27.63
N ILE A 696 -45.45 8.35 -26.72
CA ILE A 696 -44.41 7.35 -26.97
C ILE A 696 -45.10 6.02 -27.33
N PRO A 697 -44.76 5.34 -28.43
CA PRO A 697 -45.32 4.02 -28.70
C PRO A 697 -44.71 2.98 -27.75
N THR A 698 -45.57 2.33 -26.96
CA THR A 698 -45.28 1.02 -26.36
C THR A 698 -46.10 -0.05 -27.07
N SER A 699 -45.47 -1.20 -27.32
CA SER A 699 -45.98 -2.36 -28.04
C SER A 699 -47.11 -3.09 -27.30
N GLY A 700 -48.11 -3.60 -28.03
CA GLY A 700 -49.08 -4.58 -27.50
C GLY A 700 -50.37 -4.74 -28.31
N GLN A 701 -50.84 -5.98 -28.45
CA GLN A 701 -51.89 -6.48 -29.35
C GLN A 701 -53.37 -6.24 -28.92
N GLU A 702 -54.24 -6.25 -29.96
CA GLU A 702 -55.61 -6.82 -30.06
C GLU A 702 -56.88 -6.15 -29.44
N ARG A 703 -57.81 -5.84 -30.37
CA ARG A 703 -59.28 -6.03 -30.44
C ARG A 703 -60.22 -5.55 -29.30
N GLY A 704 -61.22 -4.74 -29.70
CA GLY A 704 -62.64 -5.05 -29.44
C GLY A 704 -63.52 -4.02 -28.73
N ASP A 705 -64.19 -3.17 -29.53
CA ASP A 705 -65.64 -2.86 -29.52
C ASP A 705 -66.38 -2.14 -28.34
N SER A 706 -67.06 -1.06 -28.74
CA SER A 706 -68.41 -0.56 -28.36
C SER A 706 -68.74 0.14 -27.02
N GLY A 707 -69.55 1.21 -27.14
CA GLY A 707 -70.52 1.71 -26.14
C GLY A 707 -70.22 3.13 -25.62
N GLU A 708 -70.48 4.21 -26.35
CA GLU A 708 -71.76 4.97 -26.45
C GLU A 708 -72.34 5.56 -25.15
N ASP A 709 -72.72 6.84 -25.30
CA ASP A 709 -73.70 7.66 -24.56
C ASP A 709 -73.34 8.34 -23.23
N ALA A 710 -73.75 9.58 -22.95
CA ALA A 710 -74.31 10.67 -23.74
C ALA A 710 -74.54 11.88 -22.79
N ARG A 711 -74.36 13.10 -23.35
CA ARG A 711 -75.10 14.35 -23.06
C ARG A 711 -74.93 14.98 -21.66
N SER A 712 -75.01 16.28 -21.43
CA SER A 712 -75.26 17.54 -22.15
C SER A 712 -75.18 18.61 -21.02
N GLY A 713 -74.80 19.87 -21.17
CA GLY A 713 -74.44 20.71 -22.30
C GLY A 713 -74.30 22.15 -21.82
N ASN A 714 -73.96 23.03 -22.78
CA ASN A 714 -74.21 24.47 -22.84
C ASN A 714 -73.50 25.39 -21.83
N ASP A 715 -73.11 26.61 -22.17
CA ASP A 715 -72.87 27.34 -23.43
C ASP A 715 -72.27 28.70 -22.99
N ASP A 716 -71.68 29.40 -23.97
CA ASP A 716 -71.55 30.86 -24.06
C ASP A 716 -70.45 31.63 -23.28
N GLN A 717 -69.41 31.94 -24.06
CA GLN A 717 -69.02 33.29 -24.52
C GLN A 717 -68.86 34.45 -23.50
N SER A 718 -67.62 34.95 -23.45
CA SER A 718 -67.17 36.28 -23.92
C SER A 718 -66.30 37.05 -22.91
N ASP A 719 -65.14 37.47 -23.43
CA ASP A 719 -64.27 38.62 -23.13
C ASP A 719 -64.09 39.10 -21.68
N ASP A 720 -62.85 39.00 -21.17
CA ASP A 720 -61.99 40.18 -20.93
C ASP A 720 -60.67 39.79 -20.24
N ASP A 721 -59.62 40.56 -20.56
CA ASP A 721 -58.27 40.60 -19.97
C ASP A 721 -58.09 39.91 -18.60
N LYS A 722 -57.36 38.78 -18.58
CA LYS A 722 -56.78 38.24 -17.35
C LYS A 722 -55.36 37.78 -17.57
N LYS A 723 -54.41 38.53 -17.00
CA LYS A 723 -53.04 38.11 -16.72
C LYS A 723 -53.06 36.68 -16.16
N GLU A 724 -52.37 35.75 -16.82
CA GLU A 724 -52.22 34.37 -16.35
C GLU A 724 -51.74 34.39 -14.89
N LYS A 725 -52.49 33.71 -14.01
CA LYS A 725 -52.10 33.43 -12.63
C LYS A 725 -51.58 32.01 -12.59
N TYR A 726 -50.31 31.84 -12.25
CA TYR A 726 -49.74 30.55 -11.88
C TYR A 726 -50.50 30.00 -10.69
N ARG A 727 -50.84 28.72 -10.79
CA ARG A 727 -51.55 27.96 -9.77
C ARG A 727 -50.55 26.99 -9.16
N LEU A 728 -49.98 27.38 -8.02
CA LEU A 728 -48.86 26.70 -7.39
C LEU A 728 -49.32 25.97 -6.13
N CYS A 729 -48.81 24.76 -5.93
CA CYS A 729 -49.01 23.96 -4.74
C CYS A 729 -47.67 23.31 -4.42
N PHE A 730 -47.18 23.49 -3.19
CA PHE A 730 -45.88 23.01 -2.76
C PHE A 730 -46.05 21.75 -1.91
N LEU A 731 -45.24 20.72 -2.20
CA LEU A 731 -45.07 19.54 -1.36
C LEU A 731 -43.87 19.76 -0.45
N LEU A 732 -44.09 19.82 0.86
CA LEU A 732 -43.04 20.10 1.84
C LEU A 732 -42.52 18.79 2.42
N ARG A 733 -41.20 18.58 2.35
CA ARG A 733 -40.52 17.37 2.87
C ARG A 733 -39.32 17.72 3.75
N ASP A 734 -39.03 16.84 4.69
CA ASP A 734 -37.78 16.86 5.45
C ASP A 734 -36.59 16.38 4.59
N ASP A 735 -35.38 16.48 5.14
CA ASP A 735 -34.14 16.10 4.44
C ASP A 735 -34.04 14.59 4.16
N SER A 736 -34.92 13.79 4.78
CA SER A 736 -35.08 12.36 4.55
C SER A 736 -36.21 12.03 3.56
N GLN A 737 -36.74 13.03 2.84
CA GLN A 737 -37.82 12.92 1.85
C GLN A 737 -39.21 12.54 2.44
N LYS A 738 -39.41 12.66 3.75
CA LYS A 738 -40.71 12.42 4.38
C LYS A 738 -41.57 13.69 4.37
N PRO A 739 -42.87 13.62 4.03
CA PRO A 739 -43.73 14.81 3.98
C PRO A 739 -44.02 15.38 5.37
N TYR A 740 -44.03 16.71 5.46
CA TYR A 740 -44.53 17.43 6.64
C TYR A 740 -46.06 17.41 6.60
N ILE A 741 -46.70 16.48 7.31
CA ILE A 741 -48.15 16.31 7.34
C ILE A 741 -48.79 17.18 8.43
N LEU A 742 -49.97 17.76 8.17
CA LEU A 742 -50.74 18.56 9.14
C LEU A 742 -49.90 19.63 9.88
N THR A 743 -48.88 20.18 9.21
CA THR A 743 -47.89 21.10 9.80
C THR A 743 -48.21 22.53 9.38
N ASN A 744 -48.18 23.47 10.33
CA ASN A 744 -48.45 24.88 10.05
C ASN A 744 -47.30 25.51 9.27
N TYR A 745 -47.63 26.38 8.32
CA TYR A 745 -46.66 27.10 7.50
C TYR A 745 -47.07 28.56 7.28
N ILE A 746 -46.08 29.39 6.91
CA ILE A 746 -46.25 30.74 6.40
C ILE A 746 -45.59 30.82 5.03
N ALA A 747 -46.37 31.19 4.02
CA ALA A 747 -45.87 31.46 2.68
C ALA A 747 -45.73 32.98 2.45
N PHE A 748 -44.57 33.39 1.98
CA PHE A 748 -44.24 34.76 1.58
C PHE A 748 -44.34 34.86 0.06
N LEU A 749 -45.30 35.63 -0.43
CA LEU A 749 -45.51 35.84 -1.86
C LEU A 749 -44.75 37.09 -2.35
N PRO A 750 -44.33 37.14 -3.63
CA PRO A 750 -43.50 38.23 -4.19
C PRO A 750 -44.09 39.65 -4.09
N GLU A 751 -45.41 39.76 -3.86
CA GLU A 751 -46.13 41.03 -3.71
C GLU A 751 -46.19 41.52 -2.24
N GLY A 752 -45.50 40.84 -1.31
CA GLY A 752 -45.47 41.17 0.11
C GLY A 752 -46.68 40.64 0.90
N LEU A 753 -47.49 39.77 0.30
CA LEU A 753 -48.59 39.09 0.99
C LEU A 753 -48.04 37.90 1.79
N LEU A 754 -48.38 37.83 3.08
CA LEU A 754 -48.24 36.62 3.89
C LEU A 754 -49.52 35.79 3.83
N CYS A 755 -49.39 34.49 3.60
CA CYS A 755 -50.47 33.52 3.79
C CYS A 755 -50.05 32.48 4.83
N THR A 756 -50.95 32.12 5.74
CA THR A 756 -50.70 31.08 6.75
C THR A 756 -51.64 29.90 6.51
N GLY A 757 -51.13 28.67 6.56
CA GLY A 757 -51.94 27.47 6.35
C GLY A 757 -51.39 26.25 7.08
N THR A 758 -52.02 25.10 6.86
CA THR A 758 -51.60 23.80 7.37
C THR A 758 -51.51 22.81 6.21
N THR A 759 -50.44 22.05 6.12
CA THR A 759 -50.29 21.03 5.07
C THR A 759 -51.32 19.90 5.22
N ASP A 760 -51.67 19.23 4.13
CA ASP A 760 -52.56 18.07 4.16
C ASP A 760 -51.86 16.79 4.63
N LEU A 761 -52.55 15.64 4.54
CA LEU A 761 -52.03 14.34 4.95
C LEU A 761 -50.90 13.81 4.05
N ASP A 762 -50.71 14.40 2.87
CA ASP A 762 -49.67 14.06 1.92
C ASP A 762 -48.53 15.09 1.89
N GLY A 763 -48.64 16.16 2.69
CA GLY A 763 -47.64 17.22 2.85
C GLY A 763 -47.78 18.38 1.87
N TYR A 764 -48.90 18.48 1.15
CA TYR A 764 -49.17 19.57 0.24
C TYR A 764 -49.73 20.80 0.96
N THR A 765 -49.31 21.96 0.51
CA THR A 765 -49.87 23.27 0.87
C THR A 765 -51.17 23.56 0.10
N GLU A 766 -51.92 24.55 0.55
CA GLU A 766 -53.03 25.08 -0.25
C GLU A 766 -52.54 25.68 -1.57
N ILE A 767 -53.46 25.84 -2.52
CA ILE A 767 -53.14 26.35 -3.85
C ILE A 767 -52.97 27.88 -3.80
N PHE A 768 -51.77 28.35 -4.15
CA PHE A 768 -51.46 29.76 -4.33
C PHE A 768 -51.72 30.20 -5.77
N TYR A 769 -52.22 31.43 -5.91
CA TYR A 769 -52.42 32.08 -7.21
C TYR A 769 -51.52 33.30 -7.30
N THR A 770 -50.49 33.25 -8.15
CA THR A 770 -49.51 34.35 -8.32
C THR A 770 -49.29 34.70 -9.79
N HIS A 771 -48.93 35.94 -10.09
CA HIS A 771 -48.54 36.35 -11.45
C HIS A 771 -47.03 36.17 -11.72
N LYS A 772 -46.24 35.82 -10.70
CA LYS A 772 -44.79 35.56 -10.77
C LYS A 772 -44.49 34.32 -9.92
N PRO A 773 -44.01 33.21 -10.50
CA PRO A 773 -43.76 31.98 -9.77
C PRO A 773 -42.42 32.00 -9.02
N ASP A 774 -41.50 32.88 -9.44
CA ASP A 774 -40.20 33.07 -8.80
C ASP A 774 -40.35 33.93 -7.53
N ASP A 775 -39.60 33.61 -6.48
CA ASP A 775 -39.54 34.29 -5.17
C ASP A 775 -40.68 33.96 -4.15
N ILE A 776 -41.29 32.77 -4.20
CA ILE A 776 -42.10 32.27 -3.07
C ILE A 776 -41.19 31.58 -2.05
N HIS A 777 -41.24 32.03 -0.80
CA HIS A 777 -40.57 31.39 0.33
C HIS A 777 -41.60 30.80 1.28
N ILE A 778 -41.33 29.61 1.84
CA ILE A 778 -42.24 28.97 2.79
C ILE A 778 -41.46 28.62 4.06
N ASP A 779 -41.90 29.20 5.16
CA ASP A 779 -41.42 28.85 6.49
C ASP A 779 -42.40 27.84 7.10
N ILE A 780 -41.88 26.75 7.67
CA ILE A 780 -42.66 25.74 8.38
C ILE A 780 -42.44 25.86 9.89
N LEU A 781 -43.54 25.76 10.66
CA LEU A 781 -43.49 25.75 12.12
C LEU A 781 -43.38 24.30 12.59
N LEU A 782 -42.21 23.94 13.10
CA LEU A 782 -41.95 22.62 13.65
C LEU A 782 -42.52 22.51 15.07
N ASP A 783 -42.75 21.27 15.54
CA ASP A 783 -43.34 20.97 16.87
C ASP A 783 -42.57 21.58 18.06
N ASN A 784 -41.32 22.00 17.86
CA ASN A 784 -40.49 22.70 18.85
C ASN A 784 -40.69 24.24 18.87
N ASN A 785 -41.69 24.76 18.14
CA ASN A 785 -41.98 26.19 17.98
C ASN A 785 -40.86 26.98 17.28
N GLN A 786 -40.01 26.32 16.49
CA GLN A 786 -39.01 26.96 15.64
C GLN A 786 -39.45 26.95 14.18
N TRP A 787 -39.12 28.05 13.47
CA TRP A 787 -39.37 28.19 12.04
C TRP A 787 -38.16 27.69 11.24
N GLU A 788 -38.40 26.81 10.28
CA GLU A 788 -37.41 26.37 9.30
C GLU A 788 -37.74 27.01 7.94
N ILE A 789 -36.78 27.72 7.36
CA ILE A 789 -36.91 28.40 6.05
C ILE A 789 -36.57 27.38 4.97
N LYS A 790 -37.50 27.11 4.03
CA LYS A 790 -37.26 26.20 2.90
C LYS A 790 -37.48 26.88 1.55
#